data_AF-A0A3C1C2A8-F1
#
_entry.id   AF-A0A3C1C2A8-F1
#
_cell.length_a   1.000
_cell.length_b   1.000
_cell.length_c   1.000
_cell.angle_alpha   90.00
_cell.angle_beta   90.00
_cell.angle_gamma   90.00
#
_symmetry.space_group_name_H-M   'P 1'
#
loop_
_entity.id
_entity.type
_entity.pdbx_description
1 polymer ?
#
loop_
_entity_poly.entity_id
_entity_poly.type
_entity_poly.pdbx_seq_one_letter_code
_entity_poly.pdbx_strand_id
1 'polypeptide(L)'
;NGEWTLLAEGITPSPAQPRRPKSKARAAFVPANDRYASVEPWPAAVAASQGDHDMQGYRFVSVRVNPLAYVGAEKKLYLREKVTVTVSYDEAIAVRAISSKQAAAFGPLVDSLVVNPEAATEYAPKGRTSAPRAGEVDYLIITSAGLSNAFQRIADYRASASGGGYTTRVLTTNYIGTAFSGVDIQAKIRACISNAVATWGTEMVLLGGDDTVVLDRNCYAYVPDDYEPSYEYEMPTDLYYSGLSGSWNSDGDANFGETNDAVDLAWDVVVARLPMRTAAQVTNYLNKVMAYESGSPVTNKIILGGPSAWDTYTGTDRPSDDVTIDGHAGFLSTSPAHTSVSDSEAWLRRLYRDGIYSNWPATVGIICDTITSWDGSTCGDYLESSANTISAFNKNWTHLMFSGHGEPQAWGLESGEFNQSNASGMTGLVAFVYTDACMTGHFDKNSNTIDGYPYTTEPCLAEGFLRNTRTLGGALAHMGCSRYGWGDPDAAPADNTANGGPSTVYAYKFYQRMYETTNRTLGVAFAMHKADMISLSGTDDCERWIQFGMNLLGDPALKMPSAIPLPSAPAFTSGTGPYAATTGVEKAFTVTASGNPAPVLALQGTTASSGYGFVPATGVLTYAPPVADAGTTKTFTFTATNTLGAATQTVSVSVTLAPPPAPAAIWASATNAADFTAAWSSVSGATGYRLDVGTNDTFTGGGGASVQSVLASNAATSPSTLTDGWSGYALGGTTYIQMTNAGAVITSAVFSTVGFTNLTVDFRARTYGGTAKSNITVSISGDNGENWTVIGIMYPPSGSTMATVPTLTNTANLGYSQTRIRWQALDASGGVGVGVSNLVVKGWSGGGSPSYVQGYSNRTVAGTSQGVTGLVAETIYYFRARAVNGTGAGPDSPVASVETLAAGASPSPQPISIVSMPTNGTPISIQINTVSGITYALQYTLDLIATNWVTVEPPQLSVGDPLLLQDADATATQKFYRVAKPD
;
A
#
# COMPACT_ATOMS: atom_id res chain seq x y z
N ASN A 1 -16.03 6.44 58.04
CA ASN A 1 -15.65 6.71 59.45
C ASN A 1 -15.13 8.14 59.65
N GLY A 2 -15.91 9.15 59.24
CA GLY A 2 -15.65 10.55 59.55
C GLY A 2 -16.98 11.21 59.95
N GLU A 3 -16.95 12.08 60.96
CA GLU A 3 -18.11 12.90 61.32
C GLU A 3 -18.34 13.98 60.26
N TRP A 4 -19.59 14.44 60.14
CA TRP A 4 -19.92 15.58 59.30
C TRP A 4 -19.39 16.87 59.95
N THR A 5 -18.53 17.61 59.26
CA THR A 5 -18.12 18.95 59.65
C THR A 5 -18.91 19.98 58.86
N LEU A 6 -19.49 20.98 59.53
CA LEU A 6 -20.18 22.08 58.85
C LEU A 6 -19.16 22.86 58.00
N LEU A 7 -19.33 22.84 56.68
CA LEU A 7 -18.47 23.56 55.74
C LEU A 7 -18.98 24.98 55.49
N ALA A 8 -20.30 25.11 55.33
CA ALA A 8 -20.95 26.39 55.10
C ALA A 8 -22.40 26.38 55.60
N GLU A 9 -22.87 27.53 56.07
CA GLU A 9 -24.25 27.75 56.51
C GLU A 9 -24.88 28.96 55.80
N GLY A 10 -26.21 28.97 55.73
CA GLY A 10 -26.95 30.03 55.04
C GLY A 10 -26.80 30.00 53.52
N ILE A 11 -26.27 28.91 52.96
CA ILE A 11 -26.05 28.79 51.52
C ILE A 11 -27.21 28.07 50.83
N THR A 12 -27.46 28.40 49.57
CA THR A 12 -28.40 27.69 48.70
C THR A 12 -27.64 27.39 47.41
N PRO A 13 -27.13 26.16 47.23
CA PRO A 13 -26.47 25.77 45.99
C PRO A 13 -27.37 26.00 44.79
N SER A 14 -26.79 26.26 43.62
CA SER A 14 -27.57 26.28 42.38
C SER A 14 -28.04 24.86 42.05
N PRO A 15 -29.29 24.67 41.59
CA PRO A 15 -29.74 23.38 41.08
C PRO A 15 -28.87 22.94 39.89
N ALA A 16 -28.57 21.64 39.81
CA ALA A 16 -27.97 21.07 38.62
C ALA A 16 -28.87 21.37 37.42
N GLN A 17 -28.31 21.98 36.39
CA GLN A 17 -29.03 22.28 35.15
C GLN A 17 -28.94 21.06 34.22
N PRO A 18 -30.00 20.78 33.45
CA PRO A 18 -30.03 19.62 32.58
C PRO A 18 -29.02 19.81 31.43
N ARG A 19 -28.33 18.73 31.12
CA ARG A 19 -27.41 18.63 30.00
C ARG A 19 -28.21 18.65 28.70
N ARG A 20 -27.63 19.15 27.61
CA ARG A 20 -28.36 19.27 26.34
C ARG A 20 -27.60 18.67 25.16
N PRO A 21 -28.30 18.03 24.20
CA PRO A 21 -27.72 17.76 22.90
C PRO A 21 -27.25 19.08 22.28
N LYS A 22 -26.03 19.11 21.72
CA LYS A 22 -25.48 20.33 21.11
C LYS A 22 -26.31 20.83 19.92
N SER A 23 -27.19 20.02 19.35
CA SER A 23 -28.13 20.42 18.29
C SER A 23 -29.47 20.97 18.79
N LYS A 24 -29.75 20.90 20.10
CA LYS A 24 -31.01 21.37 20.68
C LYS A 24 -30.82 22.71 21.37
N ALA A 25 -31.91 23.49 21.43
CA ALA A 25 -31.93 24.74 22.17
C ALA A 25 -31.64 24.51 23.66
N ARG A 26 -31.10 25.54 24.30
CA ARG A 26 -30.82 25.55 25.73
C ARG A 26 -32.09 25.19 26.53
N ALA A 27 -31.92 24.42 27.60
CA ALA A 27 -33.02 24.12 28.50
C ALA A 27 -33.52 25.39 29.22
N ALA A 28 -34.81 25.38 29.58
CA ALA A 28 -35.28 26.31 30.59
C ALA A 28 -34.53 26.05 31.91
N PHE A 29 -34.23 27.13 32.65
CA PHE A 29 -33.57 27.01 33.94
C PHE A 29 -34.42 26.17 34.90
N VAL A 30 -33.83 25.12 35.46
CA VAL A 30 -34.50 24.24 36.41
C VAL A 30 -34.46 24.87 37.80
N PRO A 31 -35.61 25.19 38.42
CA PRO A 31 -35.66 25.79 39.75
C PRO A 31 -35.32 24.78 40.85
N ALA A 32 -35.12 25.29 42.07
CA ALA A 32 -34.94 24.45 43.26
C ALA A 32 -36.15 23.50 43.45
N ASN A 33 -35.87 22.20 43.58
CA ASN A 33 -36.88 21.18 43.87
C ASN A 33 -37.05 20.94 45.38
N ASP A 34 -37.89 19.97 45.75
CA ASP A 34 -38.21 19.66 47.15
C ASP A 34 -36.99 19.28 48.02
N ARG A 35 -35.84 18.90 47.42
CA ARG A 35 -34.59 18.65 48.18
C ARG A 35 -34.09 19.90 48.91
N TYR A 36 -34.39 21.08 48.39
CA TYR A 36 -34.01 22.35 49.02
C TYR A 36 -34.80 22.66 50.29
N ALA A 37 -35.90 21.93 50.56
CA ALA A 37 -36.66 21.99 51.81
C ALA A 37 -36.51 20.72 52.66
N SER A 38 -35.69 19.75 52.22
CA SER A 38 -35.52 18.44 52.87
C SER A 38 -34.66 18.53 54.13
N VAL A 39 -35.06 17.84 55.19
CA VAL A 39 -34.24 17.59 56.40
C VAL A 39 -33.20 16.49 56.18
N GLU A 40 -33.38 15.66 55.16
CA GLU A 40 -32.44 14.59 54.82
C GLU A 40 -31.24 15.14 54.03
N PRO A 41 -30.01 14.69 54.34
CA PRO A 41 -28.81 15.08 53.61
C PRO A 41 -28.81 14.53 52.17
N TRP A 42 -28.32 15.33 51.22
CA TRP A 42 -28.16 14.93 49.83
C TRP A 42 -26.72 15.15 49.32
N PRO A 43 -26.10 14.13 48.68
CA PRO A 43 -26.54 12.74 48.64
C PRO A 43 -26.53 12.09 50.03
N ALA A 44 -27.47 11.18 50.30
CA ALA A 44 -27.56 10.50 51.59
C ALA A 44 -26.44 9.46 51.78
N ALA A 45 -26.10 8.73 50.71
CA ALA A 45 -25.03 7.74 50.73
C ALA A 45 -23.66 8.41 50.63
N VAL A 46 -22.75 8.06 51.54
CA VAL A 46 -21.36 8.59 51.54
C VAL A 46 -20.52 7.96 50.43
N ALA A 47 -20.82 6.72 50.05
CA ALA A 47 -20.24 6.04 48.91
C ALA A 47 -21.28 5.09 48.29
N ALA A 48 -21.18 4.85 46.99
CA ALA A 48 -22.04 3.91 46.25
C ALA A 48 -21.22 3.17 45.19
N SER A 49 -21.46 1.86 45.05
CA SER A 49 -20.94 1.10 43.89
C SER A 49 -21.54 1.67 42.60
N GLN A 50 -20.73 1.76 41.54
CA GLN A 50 -21.11 2.26 40.22
C GLN A 50 -20.92 1.21 39.12
N GLY A 51 -20.42 0.02 39.46
CA GLY A 51 -20.27 -1.08 38.51
C GLY A 51 -19.09 -1.98 38.84
N ASP A 52 -19.20 -3.21 38.37
CA ASP A 52 -18.12 -4.21 38.31
C ASP A 52 -17.58 -4.25 36.88
N HIS A 53 -16.27 -4.34 36.73
CA HIS A 53 -15.58 -4.23 35.44
C HIS A 53 -14.59 -5.38 35.25
N ASP A 54 -14.50 -5.94 34.04
CA ASP A 54 -13.52 -6.95 33.65
C ASP A 54 -12.79 -6.50 32.38
N MET A 55 -11.50 -6.19 32.52
CA MET A 55 -10.62 -5.81 31.42
C MET A 55 -9.57 -6.91 31.23
N GLN A 56 -9.77 -7.83 30.29
CA GLN A 56 -8.87 -8.98 30.07
C GLN A 56 -8.67 -9.87 31.30
N GLY A 57 -9.66 -9.98 32.19
CA GLY A 57 -9.58 -10.72 33.44
C GLY A 57 -9.00 -9.94 34.60
N TYR A 58 -8.53 -8.71 34.39
CA TYR A 58 -8.30 -7.77 35.49
C TYR A 58 -9.65 -7.23 35.94
N ARG A 59 -10.02 -7.53 37.18
CA ARG A 59 -11.32 -7.13 37.74
C ARG A 59 -11.16 -5.97 38.69
N PHE A 60 -12.00 -4.97 38.53
CA PHE A 60 -12.01 -3.78 39.38
C PHE A 60 -13.44 -3.25 39.49
N VAL A 61 -13.66 -2.38 40.47
CA VAL A 61 -14.99 -1.81 40.74
C VAL A 61 -14.90 -0.29 40.74
N SER A 62 -15.95 0.35 40.23
CA SER A 62 -16.10 1.79 40.34
C SER A 62 -16.88 2.15 41.60
N VAL A 63 -16.38 3.08 42.40
CA VAL A 63 -17.07 3.57 43.60
C VAL A 63 -17.18 5.09 43.55
N ARG A 64 -18.41 5.61 43.56
CA ARG A 64 -18.67 7.03 43.73
C ARG A 64 -18.57 7.38 45.20
N VAL A 65 -17.77 8.40 45.54
CA VAL A 65 -17.63 8.94 46.90
C VAL A 65 -18.26 10.32 46.96
N ASN A 66 -19.11 10.56 47.96
CA ASN A 66 -19.80 11.83 48.18
C ASN A 66 -19.27 12.48 49.48
N PRO A 67 -18.17 13.25 49.41
CA PRO A 67 -17.60 13.89 50.61
C PRO A 67 -18.45 15.08 51.08
N LEU A 68 -19.29 15.63 50.22
CA LEU A 68 -20.20 16.73 50.51
C LEU A 68 -21.63 16.22 50.67
N ALA A 69 -22.38 16.76 51.64
CA ALA A 69 -23.82 16.63 51.70
C ALA A 69 -24.49 17.94 52.10
N TYR A 70 -25.57 18.26 51.39
CA TYR A 70 -26.39 19.44 51.65
C TYR A 70 -27.68 19.05 52.36
N VAL A 71 -28.02 19.77 53.43
CA VAL A 71 -29.31 19.64 54.15
C VAL A 71 -30.13 20.89 53.85
N GLY A 72 -31.15 20.74 53.00
CA GLY A 72 -31.93 21.85 52.45
C GLY A 72 -32.69 22.66 53.49
N ALA A 73 -33.42 21.99 54.38
CA ALA A 73 -34.20 22.63 55.45
C ALA A 73 -33.33 23.50 56.37
N GLU A 74 -32.05 23.16 56.51
CA GLU A 74 -31.09 23.89 57.35
C GLU A 74 -30.26 24.91 56.56
N LYS A 75 -30.24 24.82 55.23
CA LYS A 75 -29.31 25.58 54.36
C LYS A 75 -27.85 25.41 54.76
N LYS A 76 -27.48 24.16 55.08
CA LYS A 76 -26.14 23.80 55.54
C LYS A 76 -25.50 22.78 54.62
N LEU A 77 -24.24 23.01 54.29
CA LEU A 77 -23.38 22.10 53.57
C LEU A 77 -22.36 21.51 54.53
N TYR A 78 -22.29 20.20 54.54
CA TYR A 78 -21.40 19.42 55.38
C TYR A 78 -20.32 18.76 54.52
N LEU A 79 -19.11 18.67 55.06
CA LEU A 79 -17.97 17.99 54.48
C LEU A 79 -17.56 16.80 55.35
N ARG A 80 -17.10 15.72 54.72
CA ARG A 80 -16.32 14.66 55.33
C ARG A 80 -14.92 14.71 54.75
N GLU A 81 -13.98 15.25 55.52
CA GLU A 81 -12.58 15.32 55.10
C GLU A 81 -11.94 13.93 54.93
N LYS A 82 -12.49 12.91 55.60
CA LYS A 82 -12.03 11.54 55.50
C LYS A 82 -13.19 10.57 55.27
N VAL A 83 -13.16 9.89 54.13
CA VAL A 83 -14.02 8.75 53.83
C VAL A 83 -13.14 7.49 53.76
N THR A 84 -13.59 6.43 54.43
CA THR A 84 -12.97 5.10 54.31
C THR A 84 -13.98 4.21 53.62
N VAL A 85 -13.61 3.68 52.46
CA VAL A 85 -14.40 2.73 51.69
C VAL A 85 -13.79 1.34 51.89
N THR A 86 -14.63 0.38 52.23
CA THR A 86 -14.26 -1.04 52.29
C THR A 86 -15.10 -1.76 51.25
N VAL A 87 -14.44 -2.34 50.25
CA VAL A 87 -15.09 -3.16 49.23
C VAL A 87 -15.05 -4.61 49.70
N SER A 88 -16.22 -5.23 49.81
CA SER A 88 -16.37 -6.68 50.04
C SER A 88 -16.87 -7.30 48.74
N TYR A 89 -16.27 -8.40 48.33
CA TYR A 89 -16.57 -9.08 47.08
C TYR A 89 -16.57 -10.60 47.27
N ASP A 90 -17.30 -11.30 46.43
CA ASP A 90 -17.23 -12.76 46.34
C ASP A 90 -16.06 -13.19 45.47
N GLU A 91 -15.37 -14.26 45.84
CA GLU A 91 -14.29 -14.80 45.01
C GLU A 91 -14.82 -15.28 43.65
N ALA A 92 -14.03 -15.02 42.62
CA ALA A 92 -14.32 -15.45 41.27
C ALA A 92 -14.44 -16.98 41.16
N ILE A 93 -15.58 -17.49 40.68
CA ILE A 93 -15.75 -18.92 40.36
C ILE A 93 -14.73 -19.38 39.32
N ALA A 94 -14.39 -18.51 38.37
CA ALA A 94 -13.34 -18.72 37.38
C ALA A 94 -12.59 -17.41 37.09
N VAL A 95 -11.27 -17.51 36.98
CA VAL A 95 -10.37 -16.41 36.59
C VAL A 95 -9.87 -16.68 35.18
N ARG A 96 -9.97 -15.68 34.29
CA ARG A 96 -9.47 -15.76 32.91
C ARG A 96 -7.96 -16.01 32.93
N ALA A 97 -7.48 -16.83 31.99
CA ALA A 97 -6.05 -17.05 31.78
C ALA A 97 -5.54 -16.33 30.53
N ILE A 98 -4.61 -15.39 30.72
CA ILE A 98 -4.07 -14.54 29.65
C ILE A 98 -2.61 -14.86 29.33
N SER A 99 -2.15 -14.52 28.13
CA SER A 99 -0.74 -14.66 27.75
C SER A 99 0.15 -13.64 28.48
N SER A 100 1.46 -13.89 28.54
CA SER A 100 2.40 -12.91 29.10
C SER A 100 2.41 -11.59 28.31
N LYS A 101 2.13 -11.65 27.01
CA LYS A 101 2.02 -10.46 26.15
C LYS A 101 0.81 -9.61 26.52
N GLN A 102 -0.37 -10.25 26.64
CA GLN A 102 -1.59 -9.60 27.11
C GLN A 102 -1.40 -9.02 28.51
N ALA A 103 -0.74 -9.74 29.42
CA ALA A 103 -0.45 -9.23 30.76
C ALA A 103 0.42 -7.96 30.71
N ALA A 104 1.45 -7.95 29.87
CA ALA A 104 2.32 -6.79 29.67
C ALA A 104 1.60 -5.60 29.00
N ALA A 105 0.62 -5.87 28.13
CA ALA A 105 -0.17 -4.84 27.47
C ALA A 105 -1.23 -4.22 28.40
N PHE A 106 -1.94 -5.04 29.19
CA PHE A 106 -3.10 -4.61 29.97
C PHE A 106 -2.79 -4.23 31.42
N GLY A 107 -1.80 -4.87 32.07
CA GLY A 107 -1.47 -4.59 33.48
C GLY A 107 -1.22 -3.10 33.74
N PRO A 108 -0.28 -2.45 33.03
CA PRO A 108 -0.01 -1.02 33.21
C PRO A 108 -1.20 -0.11 32.88
N LEU A 109 -2.12 -0.55 32.01
CA LEU A 109 -3.32 0.22 31.68
C LEU A 109 -4.32 0.19 32.85
N VAL A 110 -4.53 -0.98 33.45
CA VAL A 110 -5.40 -1.14 34.62
C VAL A 110 -4.82 -0.43 35.84
N ASP A 111 -3.50 -0.50 36.04
CA ASP A 111 -2.82 0.23 37.12
C ASP A 111 -3.07 1.75 37.03
N SER A 112 -3.27 2.27 35.81
CA SER A 112 -3.59 3.68 35.58
C SER A 112 -5.07 4.06 35.75
N LEU A 113 -5.95 3.08 35.99
CA LEU A 113 -7.39 3.28 36.23
C LEU A 113 -7.75 3.13 37.72
N VAL A 114 -6.97 2.35 38.47
CA VAL A 114 -7.27 2.03 39.87
C VAL A 114 -6.52 2.94 40.85
N VAL A 115 -7.11 3.15 42.02
CA VAL A 115 -6.51 3.96 43.09
C VAL A 115 -5.49 3.19 43.96
N ASN A 116 -5.44 1.86 43.83
CA ASN A 116 -4.60 0.94 44.59
C ASN A 116 -3.73 0.03 43.68
N PRO A 117 -2.92 0.60 42.77
CA PRO A 117 -2.13 -0.18 41.81
C PRO A 117 -1.13 -1.14 42.49
N GLU A 118 -0.72 -0.87 43.72
CA GLU A 118 0.14 -1.76 44.51
C GLU A 118 -0.49 -3.15 44.77
N ALA A 119 -1.82 -3.25 44.74
CA ALA A 119 -2.55 -4.50 44.91
C ALA A 119 -2.82 -5.22 43.58
N ALA A 120 -2.49 -4.62 42.43
CA ALA A 120 -2.83 -5.18 41.12
C ALA A 120 -2.23 -6.57 40.88
N THR A 121 -1.08 -6.89 41.48
CA THR A 121 -0.48 -8.24 41.37
C THR A 121 -1.32 -9.31 42.09
N GLU A 122 -1.96 -8.96 43.22
CA GLU A 122 -2.85 -9.87 43.95
C GLU A 122 -4.11 -10.18 43.14
N TYR A 123 -4.61 -9.16 42.42
CA TYR A 123 -5.83 -9.23 41.62
C TYR A 123 -5.59 -9.50 40.13
N ALA A 124 -4.36 -9.84 39.74
CA ALA A 124 -4.01 -10.10 38.35
C ALA A 124 -4.63 -11.42 37.85
N PRO A 125 -5.06 -11.48 36.58
CA PRO A 125 -5.50 -12.72 35.96
C PRO A 125 -4.38 -13.77 35.92
N LYS A 126 -4.77 -15.05 35.85
CA LYS A 126 -3.78 -16.15 35.83
C LYS A 126 -2.97 -16.11 34.53
N GLY A 127 -1.66 -16.29 34.63
CA GLY A 127 -0.80 -16.47 33.47
C GLY A 127 -1.06 -17.82 32.78
N ARG A 128 -1.19 -17.82 31.46
CA ARG A 128 -1.26 -19.04 30.66
C ARG A 128 0.12 -19.70 30.59
N THR A 129 0.18 -20.98 30.92
CA THR A 129 1.44 -21.76 30.94
C THR A 129 1.83 -22.37 29.59
N SER A 130 0.96 -22.28 28.58
CA SER A 130 1.18 -22.85 27.24
C SER A 130 0.99 -21.80 26.14
N ALA A 131 1.92 -21.77 25.18
CA ALA A 131 1.85 -20.88 24.03
C ALA A 131 0.56 -21.11 23.19
N PRO A 132 0.06 -20.07 22.48
CA PRO A 132 -1.07 -20.18 21.55
C PRO A 132 -0.92 -21.35 20.57
N ARG A 133 -1.96 -22.20 20.48
CA ARG A 133 -1.90 -23.46 19.68
C ARG A 133 -1.84 -23.26 18.16
N ALA A 134 -2.23 -22.10 17.64
CA ALA A 134 -2.43 -21.85 16.21
C ALA A 134 -1.58 -20.69 15.64
N GLY A 135 -0.55 -20.25 16.37
CA GLY A 135 0.18 -19.02 16.09
C GLY A 135 -0.47 -17.80 16.77
N GLU A 136 0.34 -16.79 17.08
CA GLU A 136 -0.13 -15.50 17.62
C GLU A 136 -0.74 -14.65 16.51
N VAL A 137 -1.79 -13.90 16.83
CA VAL A 137 -2.42 -12.90 15.95
C VAL A 137 -2.72 -11.68 16.80
N ASP A 138 -1.93 -10.63 16.64
CA ASP A 138 -2.05 -9.36 17.35
C ASP A 138 -3.18 -8.50 16.79
N TYR A 139 -3.28 -8.48 15.45
CA TYR A 139 -4.13 -7.59 14.67
C TYR A 139 -5.04 -8.40 13.74
N LEU A 140 -6.30 -8.54 14.14
CA LEU A 140 -7.32 -9.25 13.40
C LEU A 140 -8.14 -8.28 12.54
N ILE A 141 -8.27 -8.57 11.24
CA ILE A 141 -9.18 -7.83 10.35
C ILE A 141 -10.39 -8.70 10.06
N ILE A 142 -11.58 -8.16 10.25
CA ILE A 142 -12.85 -8.80 9.87
C ILE A 142 -13.49 -7.97 8.76
N THR A 143 -13.79 -8.57 7.61
CA THR A 143 -14.36 -7.87 6.45
C THR A 143 -15.27 -8.78 5.62
N SER A 144 -15.85 -8.29 4.53
CA SER A 144 -16.58 -9.13 3.58
C SER A 144 -15.62 -9.91 2.67
N ALA A 145 -16.12 -11.00 2.05
CA ALA A 145 -15.33 -11.75 1.07
C ALA A 145 -14.87 -10.87 -0.11
N GLY A 146 -15.71 -9.93 -0.56
CA GLY A 146 -15.41 -9.03 -1.69
C GLY A 146 -14.30 -8.01 -1.43
N LEU A 147 -14.09 -7.62 -0.16
CA LEU A 147 -13.04 -6.66 0.23
C LEU A 147 -11.80 -7.32 0.84
N SER A 148 -11.85 -8.63 1.10
CA SER A 148 -10.77 -9.40 1.75
C SER A 148 -9.39 -9.17 1.12
N ASN A 149 -9.27 -9.19 -0.22
CA ASN A 149 -8.00 -8.93 -0.90
C ASN A 149 -7.48 -7.50 -0.68
N ALA A 150 -8.36 -6.50 -0.59
CA ALA A 150 -7.95 -5.12 -0.35
C ALA A 150 -7.49 -4.93 1.10
N PHE A 151 -8.22 -5.52 2.05
CA PHE A 151 -7.85 -5.50 3.46
C PHE A 151 -6.63 -6.37 3.78
N GLN A 152 -6.35 -7.41 2.98
CA GLN A 152 -5.09 -8.16 3.07
C GLN A 152 -3.88 -7.24 2.86
N ARG A 153 -3.98 -6.21 2.01
CA ARG A 153 -2.89 -5.23 1.85
C ARG A 153 -2.65 -4.38 3.10
N ILE A 154 -3.70 -4.07 3.87
CA ILE A 154 -3.56 -3.43 5.18
C ILE A 154 -2.88 -4.41 6.16
N ALA A 155 -3.31 -5.67 6.18
CA ALA A 155 -2.70 -6.71 7.00
C ALA A 155 -1.21 -6.91 6.69
N ASP A 156 -0.84 -6.93 5.40
CA ASP A 156 0.54 -7.08 4.93
C ASP A 156 1.39 -5.88 5.34
N TYR A 157 0.85 -4.66 5.20
CA TYR A 157 1.53 -3.46 5.65
C TYR A 157 1.74 -3.47 7.17
N ARG A 158 0.71 -3.78 7.96
CA ARG A 158 0.81 -3.89 9.42
C ARG A 158 1.76 -5.00 9.88
N ALA A 159 1.91 -6.07 9.11
CA ALA A 159 2.89 -7.11 9.35
C ALA A 159 4.33 -6.71 8.99
N SER A 160 4.51 -5.72 8.10
CA SER A 160 5.84 -5.19 7.78
C SER A 160 6.45 -4.42 8.96
N ALA A 161 7.78 -4.33 8.99
CA ALA A 161 8.48 -3.53 9.99
C ALA A 161 8.03 -2.05 9.99
N SER A 162 7.71 -1.50 8.82
CA SER A 162 7.21 -0.12 8.67
C SER A 162 5.81 0.09 9.23
N GLY A 163 4.93 -0.91 9.14
CA GLY A 163 3.56 -0.83 9.66
C GLY A 163 3.39 -1.33 11.10
N GLY A 164 4.49 -1.65 11.79
CA GLY A 164 4.52 -2.00 13.22
C GLY A 164 4.91 -3.45 13.54
N GLY A 165 5.06 -4.32 12.54
CA GLY A 165 5.53 -5.70 12.74
C GLY A 165 4.51 -6.61 13.44
N TYR A 166 3.22 -6.33 13.32
CA TYR A 166 2.15 -7.09 13.97
C TYR A 166 1.96 -8.46 13.32
N THR A 167 1.62 -9.47 14.11
CA THR A 167 1.08 -10.72 13.53
C THR A 167 -0.37 -10.46 13.10
N THR A 168 -0.67 -10.60 11.82
CA THR A 168 -1.96 -10.19 11.25
C THR A 168 -2.74 -11.36 10.65
N ARG A 169 -4.08 -11.24 10.66
CA ARG A 169 -4.97 -12.20 10.00
C ARG A 169 -6.22 -11.52 9.48
N VAL A 170 -6.67 -11.91 8.27
CA VAL A 170 -7.95 -11.48 7.71
C VAL A 170 -8.96 -12.62 7.79
N LEU A 171 -10.14 -12.36 8.36
CA LEU A 171 -11.28 -13.26 8.35
C LEU A 171 -12.47 -12.60 7.65
N THR A 172 -13.28 -13.43 7.00
CA THR A 172 -14.48 -12.95 6.30
C THR A 172 -15.74 -13.19 7.12
N THR A 173 -16.72 -12.29 7.02
CA THR A 173 -18.05 -12.47 7.60
C THR A 173 -18.73 -13.77 7.14
N ASN A 174 -18.48 -14.21 5.90
CA ASN A 174 -18.94 -15.51 5.38
C ASN A 174 -18.34 -16.69 6.16
N TYR A 175 -17.03 -16.70 6.37
CA TYR A 175 -16.37 -17.74 7.16
C TYR A 175 -16.92 -17.74 8.59
N ILE A 176 -16.95 -16.56 9.23
CA ILE A 176 -17.42 -16.40 10.62
C ILE A 176 -18.87 -16.89 10.76
N GLY A 177 -19.74 -16.53 9.82
CA GLY A 177 -21.14 -16.94 9.80
C GLY A 177 -21.36 -18.45 9.83
N THR A 178 -20.40 -19.22 9.30
CA THR A 178 -20.41 -20.69 9.30
C THR A 178 -19.64 -21.34 10.45
N ALA A 179 -18.54 -20.72 10.88
CA ALA A 179 -17.60 -21.32 11.83
C ALA A 179 -17.97 -21.07 13.31
N PHE A 180 -18.77 -20.03 13.59
CA PHE A 180 -19.15 -19.64 14.94
C PHE A 180 -20.65 -19.70 15.15
N SER A 181 -21.05 -20.02 16.38
CA SER A 181 -22.44 -20.02 16.83
C SER A 181 -22.81 -18.67 17.44
N GLY A 182 -24.07 -18.29 17.29
CA GLY A 182 -24.63 -17.02 17.78
C GLY A 182 -26.02 -16.81 17.19
N VAL A 183 -26.85 -16.02 17.87
CA VAL A 183 -28.25 -15.74 17.47
C VAL A 183 -28.35 -15.01 16.13
N ASP A 184 -27.33 -14.21 15.79
CA ASP A 184 -27.19 -13.46 14.55
C ASP A 184 -25.71 -13.34 14.16
N ILE A 185 -25.41 -12.65 13.05
CA ILE A 185 -24.04 -12.50 12.55
C ILE A 185 -23.17 -11.66 13.48
N GLN A 186 -23.71 -10.63 14.14
CA GLN A 186 -22.99 -9.82 15.11
C GLN A 186 -22.57 -10.66 16.34
N ALA A 187 -23.45 -11.50 16.89
CA ALA A 187 -23.11 -12.41 17.97
C ALA A 187 -22.02 -13.41 17.54
N LYS A 188 -22.05 -13.88 16.29
CA LYS A 188 -21.01 -14.75 15.72
C LYS A 188 -19.66 -14.02 15.54
N ILE A 189 -19.67 -12.75 15.15
CA ILE A 189 -18.47 -11.91 15.08
C ILE A 189 -17.89 -11.71 16.48
N ARG A 190 -18.70 -11.34 17.48
CA ARG A 190 -18.25 -11.21 18.88
C ARG A 190 -17.68 -12.53 19.42
N ALA A 191 -18.31 -13.66 19.10
CA ALA A 191 -17.79 -15.00 19.46
C ALA A 191 -16.46 -15.33 18.78
N CYS A 192 -16.29 -14.95 17.51
CA CYS A 192 -15.02 -15.07 16.79
C CYS A 192 -13.90 -14.25 17.44
N ILE A 193 -14.19 -12.99 17.79
CA ILE A 193 -13.25 -12.10 18.46
C ILE A 193 -12.88 -12.67 19.84
N SER A 194 -13.87 -13.11 20.61
CA SER A 194 -13.64 -13.77 21.91
C SER A 194 -12.73 -14.99 21.79
N ASN A 195 -12.96 -15.84 20.76
CA ASN A 195 -12.10 -16.98 20.49
C ASN A 195 -10.68 -16.57 20.07
N ALA A 196 -10.53 -15.53 19.25
CA ALA A 196 -9.23 -15.01 18.81
C ALA A 196 -8.42 -14.47 19.99
N VAL A 197 -9.03 -13.65 20.85
CA VAL A 197 -8.44 -13.18 22.11
C VAL A 197 -8.03 -14.36 22.98
N ALA A 198 -8.91 -15.33 23.16
CA ALA A 198 -8.66 -16.48 24.02
C ALA A 198 -7.62 -17.45 23.44
N THR A 199 -7.50 -17.62 22.12
CA THR A 199 -6.66 -18.69 21.54
C THR A 199 -5.42 -18.21 20.81
N TRP A 200 -5.44 -17.00 20.24
CA TRP A 200 -4.34 -16.38 19.50
C TRP A 200 -3.68 -15.22 20.24
N GLY A 201 -4.31 -14.70 21.30
CA GLY A 201 -3.79 -13.57 22.06
C GLY A 201 -4.04 -12.22 21.38
N THR A 202 -5.09 -12.11 20.57
CA THR A 202 -5.44 -10.88 19.84
C THR A 202 -5.68 -9.69 20.77
N GLU A 203 -5.12 -8.54 20.38
CA GLU A 203 -5.18 -7.27 21.14
C GLU A 203 -5.91 -6.18 20.36
N MET A 204 -5.90 -6.24 19.02
CA MET A 204 -6.55 -5.27 18.14
C MET A 204 -7.41 -5.95 17.08
N VAL A 205 -8.57 -5.36 16.83
CA VAL A 205 -9.50 -5.77 15.76
C VAL A 205 -9.84 -4.56 14.90
N LEU A 206 -9.69 -4.72 13.59
CA LEU A 206 -10.20 -3.80 12.59
C LEU A 206 -11.45 -4.38 11.91
N LEU A 207 -12.59 -3.70 12.06
CA LEU A 207 -13.80 -3.98 11.29
C LEU A 207 -13.66 -3.28 9.93
N GLY A 208 -13.30 -4.07 8.93
CA GLY A 208 -13.02 -3.62 7.57
C GLY A 208 -14.29 -3.47 6.75
N GLY A 209 -14.94 -2.32 6.86
CA GLY A 209 -16.20 -2.02 6.19
C GLY A 209 -17.09 -1.11 7.03
N ASP A 210 -18.09 -0.50 6.39
CA ASP A 210 -19.18 0.17 7.10
C ASP A 210 -20.21 -0.86 7.61
N ASP A 211 -21.36 -0.40 8.10
CA ASP A 211 -22.45 -1.25 8.61
C ASP A 211 -23.01 -2.23 7.57
N THR A 212 -22.96 -1.88 6.28
CA THR A 212 -23.42 -2.76 5.19
C THR A 212 -22.45 -3.90 4.87
N VAL A 213 -21.18 -3.79 5.29
CA VAL A 213 -20.13 -4.78 5.05
C VAL A 213 -19.84 -5.61 6.31
N VAL A 214 -19.71 -4.93 7.46
CA VAL A 214 -19.56 -5.53 8.78
C VAL A 214 -20.55 -4.84 9.70
N LEU A 215 -21.67 -5.49 9.96
CA LEU A 215 -22.74 -4.94 10.78
C LEU A 215 -22.21 -4.52 12.17
N ASP A 216 -22.57 -3.33 12.62
CA ASP A 216 -22.49 -2.93 14.01
C ASP A 216 -23.59 -3.61 14.84
N ARG A 217 -23.53 -3.40 16.16
CA ARG A 217 -24.64 -3.73 17.06
C ARG A 217 -25.38 -2.46 17.44
N ASN A 218 -26.65 -2.40 17.08
CA ASN A 218 -27.59 -1.42 17.60
C ASN A 218 -27.84 -1.67 19.09
N CYS A 219 -27.68 -0.64 19.91
CA CYS A 219 -27.94 -0.67 21.35
C CYS A 219 -28.98 0.37 21.75
N TYR A 220 -29.63 0.12 22.89
CA TYR A 220 -30.55 1.05 23.53
C TYR A 220 -29.77 2.08 24.36
N ALA A 221 -30.12 3.35 24.22
CA ALA A 221 -29.62 4.44 25.05
C ALA A 221 -30.75 5.37 25.44
N TYR A 222 -30.74 5.78 26.71
CA TYR A 222 -31.72 6.68 27.29
C TYR A 222 -31.00 7.80 28.06
N VAL A 223 -31.47 9.03 27.87
CA VAL A 223 -31.10 10.16 28.73
C VAL A 223 -32.37 10.75 29.32
N PRO A 224 -32.55 10.67 30.64
CA PRO A 224 -33.69 11.30 31.30
C PRO A 224 -33.53 12.83 31.26
N ASP A 225 -34.62 13.52 30.94
CA ASP A 225 -34.74 14.98 31.06
C ASP A 225 -36.19 15.26 31.47
N ASP A 226 -36.39 16.13 32.47
CA ASP A 226 -37.71 16.42 33.05
C ASP A 226 -38.68 17.06 32.03
N TYR A 227 -38.17 17.56 30.90
CA TYR A 227 -38.95 18.19 29.85
C TYR A 227 -38.93 17.39 28.54
N GLU A 228 -37.75 16.99 28.06
CA GLU A 228 -37.58 16.30 26.77
C GLU A 228 -36.59 15.12 26.86
N PRO A 229 -37.04 13.96 27.36
CA PRO A 229 -36.20 12.77 27.39
C PRO A 229 -35.73 12.37 25.99
N SER A 230 -34.50 11.89 25.89
CA SER A 230 -33.93 11.42 24.63
C SER A 230 -33.82 9.89 24.62
N TYR A 231 -34.33 9.27 23.56
CA TYR A 231 -34.31 7.82 23.36
C TYR A 231 -33.60 7.50 22.05
N GLU A 232 -32.79 6.46 22.07
CA GLU A 232 -32.24 5.82 20.87
C GLU A 232 -32.35 4.31 21.03
N TYR A 233 -32.96 3.65 20.05
CA TYR A 233 -33.14 2.19 20.03
C TYR A 233 -32.13 1.52 19.08
N GLU A 234 -31.54 2.30 18.19
CA GLU A 234 -30.63 1.87 17.15
C GLU A 234 -29.31 2.64 17.25
N MET A 235 -28.72 2.73 18.45
CA MET A 235 -27.40 3.36 18.63
C MET A 235 -26.32 2.42 18.07
N PRO A 236 -25.64 2.74 16.98
CA PRO A 236 -24.63 1.84 16.43
C PRO A 236 -23.39 1.85 17.32
N THR A 237 -23.00 0.69 17.84
CA THR A 237 -21.82 0.57 18.69
C THR A 237 -20.91 -0.58 18.31
N ASP A 238 -19.62 -0.25 18.18
CA ASP A 238 -18.55 -1.23 18.08
C ASP A 238 -18.02 -1.65 19.47
N LEU A 239 -18.47 -0.99 20.56
CA LEU A 239 -18.13 -1.40 21.94
C LEU A 239 -18.61 -2.84 22.22
N TYR A 240 -19.71 -3.26 21.61
CA TYR A 240 -20.22 -4.64 21.67
C TYR A 240 -19.16 -5.68 21.26
N TYR A 241 -18.31 -5.34 20.28
CA TYR A 241 -17.22 -6.22 19.82
C TYR A 241 -15.97 -6.12 20.68
N SER A 242 -15.83 -5.04 21.44
CA SER A 242 -14.67 -4.72 22.27
C SER A 242 -14.80 -5.29 23.68
N GLY A 243 -15.98 -5.20 24.30
CA GLY A 243 -16.31 -5.83 25.58
C GLY A 243 -16.74 -7.28 25.37
N LEU A 244 -15.97 -8.24 25.89
CA LEU A 244 -16.19 -9.69 25.72
C LEU A 244 -16.73 -10.37 26.98
N SER A 245 -16.76 -9.64 28.08
CA SER A 245 -17.43 -9.99 29.34
C SER A 245 -18.85 -9.42 29.39
N GLY A 246 -19.62 -9.84 30.40
CA GLY A 246 -21.01 -9.41 30.58
C GLY A 246 -22.00 -9.97 29.54
N SER A 247 -23.28 -9.79 29.84
CA SER A 247 -24.37 -9.99 28.88
C SER A 247 -24.76 -8.64 28.28
N TRP A 248 -25.30 -8.66 27.08
CA TRP A 248 -25.72 -7.47 26.35
C TRP A 248 -27.20 -7.56 25.94
N ASN A 249 -27.94 -8.54 26.48
CA ASN A 249 -29.36 -8.79 26.24
C ASN A 249 -29.85 -9.86 27.25
N SER A 250 -29.80 -9.55 28.55
CA SER A 250 -30.01 -10.48 29.65
C SER A 250 -31.46 -10.90 29.84
N ASP A 251 -32.42 -10.06 29.47
CA ASP A 251 -33.86 -10.36 29.50
C ASP A 251 -34.36 -11.00 28.20
N GLY A 252 -33.53 -11.01 27.16
CA GLY A 252 -33.91 -11.51 25.86
C GLY A 252 -34.99 -10.64 25.20
N ASP A 253 -35.11 -9.38 25.59
CA ASP A 253 -36.12 -8.45 25.11
C ASP A 253 -35.69 -7.72 23.81
N ALA A 254 -34.41 -7.89 23.41
CA ALA A 254 -33.74 -7.33 22.24
C ALA A 254 -33.33 -5.84 22.31
N ASN A 255 -33.47 -5.18 23.46
CA ASN A 255 -32.91 -3.85 23.73
C ASN A 255 -31.46 -3.97 24.18
N PHE A 256 -30.57 -4.33 23.25
CA PHE A 256 -29.20 -4.62 23.59
C PHE A 256 -28.51 -3.47 24.33
N GLY A 257 -27.83 -3.78 25.43
CA GLY A 257 -26.98 -2.83 26.12
C GLY A 257 -27.71 -1.94 27.13
N GLU A 258 -28.96 -2.22 27.47
CA GLU A 258 -29.67 -1.44 28.48
C GLU A 258 -29.09 -1.62 29.90
N THR A 259 -29.49 -0.79 30.86
CA THR A 259 -28.95 -0.84 32.22
C THR A 259 -29.29 -2.14 32.97
N ASN A 260 -30.33 -2.87 32.53
CA ASN A 260 -30.70 -4.17 33.06
C ASN A 260 -29.84 -5.34 32.52
N ASP A 261 -29.01 -5.10 31.50
CA ASP A 261 -28.31 -6.18 30.78
C ASP A 261 -27.05 -6.73 31.45
N ALA A 262 -26.62 -6.17 32.58
CA ALA A 262 -25.33 -6.47 33.20
C ALA A 262 -24.15 -6.34 32.20
N VAL A 263 -24.21 -5.26 31.41
CA VAL A 263 -23.19 -4.91 30.41
C VAL A 263 -21.89 -4.55 31.11
N ASP A 264 -20.80 -5.18 30.67
CA ASP A 264 -19.47 -4.69 31.00
C ASP A 264 -19.02 -3.66 29.96
N LEU A 265 -18.84 -2.43 30.42
CA LEU A 265 -18.38 -1.31 29.58
C LEU A 265 -16.85 -1.19 29.54
N ALA A 266 -16.12 -1.99 30.33
CA ALA A 266 -14.70 -2.15 30.14
C ALA A 266 -14.42 -2.94 28.86
N TRP A 267 -13.35 -2.57 28.17
CA TRP A 267 -12.97 -3.19 26.92
C TRP A 267 -12.00 -4.36 27.18
N ASP A 268 -12.15 -5.43 26.43
CA ASP A 268 -11.21 -6.55 26.43
C ASP A 268 -10.26 -6.48 25.23
N VAL A 269 -10.69 -5.94 24.10
CA VAL A 269 -9.88 -5.87 22.88
C VAL A 269 -10.10 -4.53 22.21
N VAL A 270 -9.04 -3.93 21.69
CA VAL A 270 -9.17 -2.66 20.97
C VAL A 270 -9.93 -2.91 19.67
N VAL A 271 -11.02 -2.18 19.46
CA VAL A 271 -11.81 -2.25 18.21
C VAL A 271 -11.84 -0.89 17.55
N ALA A 272 -11.67 -0.89 16.23
CA ALA A 272 -11.93 0.25 15.38
C ALA A 272 -12.56 -0.21 14.06
N ARG A 273 -13.15 0.73 13.33
CA ARG A 273 -13.85 0.49 12.08
C ARG A 273 -13.26 1.31 10.96
N LEU A 274 -13.02 0.68 9.82
CA LEU A 274 -12.63 1.38 8.59
C LEU A 274 -13.80 1.34 7.59
N PRO A 275 -14.66 2.37 7.55
CA PRO A 275 -15.93 2.33 6.83
C PRO A 275 -15.75 2.51 5.31
N MET A 276 -15.28 1.46 4.65
CA MET A 276 -14.98 1.43 3.21
C MET A 276 -15.87 0.43 2.50
N ARG A 277 -16.47 0.83 1.38
CA ARG A 277 -17.35 -0.01 0.56
C ARG A 277 -16.66 -0.61 -0.66
N THR A 278 -15.49 -0.12 -1.05
CA THR A 278 -14.80 -0.53 -2.28
C THR A 278 -13.31 -0.76 -2.06
N ALA A 279 -12.71 -1.65 -2.87
CA ALA A 279 -11.27 -1.89 -2.84
C ALA A 279 -10.42 -0.64 -3.17
N ALA A 280 -10.96 0.29 -3.98
CA ALA A 280 -10.31 1.56 -4.30
C ALA A 280 -10.23 2.47 -3.08
N GLN A 281 -11.32 2.58 -2.30
CA GLN A 281 -11.33 3.34 -1.04
C GLN A 281 -10.32 2.78 -0.03
N VAL A 282 -10.27 1.45 0.14
CA VAL A 282 -9.27 0.79 1.01
C VAL A 282 -7.85 1.07 0.53
N THR A 283 -7.59 1.02 -0.78
CA THR A 283 -6.28 1.33 -1.36
C THR A 283 -5.87 2.78 -1.12
N ASN A 284 -6.78 3.74 -1.33
CA ASN A 284 -6.52 5.15 -1.10
C ASN A 284 -6.26 5.43 0.38
N TYR A 285 -7.03 4.82 1.28
CA TYR A 285 -6.79 4.92 2.72
C TYR A 285 -5.42 4.37 3.12
N LEU A 286 -5.06 3.18 2.66
CA LEU A 286 -3.75 2.58 2.94
C LEU A 286 -2.61 3.48 2.43
N ASN A 287 -2.74 4.09 1.26
CA ASN A 287 -1.75 5.04 0.75
C ASN A 287 -1.57 6.25 1.70
N LYS A 288 -2.65 6.77 2.28
CA LYS A 288 -2.58 7.85 3.28
C LYS A 288 -1.85 7.38 4.54
N VAL A 289 -2.19 6.19 5.05
CA VAL A 289 -1.53 5.60 6.24
C VAL A 289 -0.02 5.43 5.99
N MET A 290 0.36 4.84 4.87
CA MET A 290 1.77 4.64 4.49
C MET A 290 2.51 5.97 4.35
N ALA A 291 1.88 7.00 3.76
CA ALA A 291 2.48 8.32 3.63
C ALA A 291 2.71 8.96 5.01
N TYR A 292 1.71 8.89 5.89
CA TYR A 292 1.79 9.40 7.25
C TYR A 292 2.89 8.72 8.06
N GLU A 293 2.90 7.39 8.09
CA GLU A 293 3.87 6.62 8.87
C GLU A 293 5.28 6.61 8.28
N SER A 294 5.43 6.97 6.99
CA SER A 294 6.75 7.23 6.37
C SER A 294 7.36 8.58 6.76
N GLY A 295 6.63 9.43 7.50
CA GLY A 295 7.12 10.70 8.05
C GLY A 295 6.54 11.97 7.42
N SER A 296 5.54 11.87 6.53
CA SER A 296 4.95 13.00 5.80
C SER A 296 3.52 13.33 6.28
N PRO A 297 3.18 14.61 6.57
CA PRO A 297 3.91 15.58 7.36
C PRO A 297 3.53 15.43 8.85
N VAL A 298 4.49 15.01 9.66
CA VAL A 298 4.42 15.11 11.11
C VAL A 298 4.43 16.59 11.49
N THR A 299 3.26 17.21 11.67
CA THR A 299 3.17 18.60 12.11
C THR A 299 2.90 18.63 13.61
N ASN A 300 3.73 19.30 14.42
CA ASN A 300 3.41 19.50 15.85
C ASN A 300 2.31 20.56 15.99
N LYS A 301 1.14 20.32 15.36
CA LYS A 301 0.09 21.30 15.16
C LYS A 301 -1.28 20.71 15.46
N ILE A 302 -2.09 21.49 16.15
CA ILE A 302 -3.51 21.26 16.37
C ILE A 302 -4.30 22.47 15.86
N ILE A 303 -5.45 22.21 15.23
CA ILE A 303 -6.44 23.25 14.99
C ILE A 303 -7.67 23.02 15.85
N LEU A 304 -8.10 24.06 16.55
CA LEU A 304 -9.32 24.11 17.35
C LEU A 304 -10.36 24.90 16.56
N GLY A 305 -11.57 24.38 16.37
CA GLY A 305 -12.57 25.08 15.58
C GLY A 305 -14.01 24.82 15.94
N GLY A 306 -14.87 25.72 15.48
CA GLY A 306 -16.32 25.61 15.54
C GLY A 306 -17.02 26.84 16.10
N PRO A 307 -18.30 27.04 15.73
CA PRO A 307 -19.07 28.21 16.12
C PRO A 307 -19.63 28.06 17.55
N SER A 308 -20.18 29.16 18.08
CA SER A 308 -21.04 29.13 19.27
C SER A 308 -22.06 27.99 19.22
N ALA A 309 -22.13 27.23 20.31
CA ALA A 309 -23.12 26.16 20.50
C ALA A 309 -24.43 26.71 21.08
N TRP A 310 -24.36 27.66 22.01
CA TRP A 310 -25.53 28.35 22.56
C TRP A 310 -25.31 29.83 22.81
N ASP A 311 -24.16 30.21 23.35
CA ASP A 311 -23.95 31.54 23.90
C ASP A 311 -22.65 32.20 23.38
N THR A 312 -22.75 33.51 23.12
CA THR A 312 -21.60 34.39 22.82
C THR A 312 -21.57 35.51 23.84
N TYR A 313 -20.49 35.59 24.59
CA TYR A 313 -20.34 36.51 25.71
C TYR A 313 -19.65 37.80 25.28
N THR A 314 -20.04 38.94 25.86
CA THR A 314 -19.43 40.26 25.57
C THR A 314 -19.17 41.04 26.86
N GLY A 315 -18.36 42.10 26.79
CA GLY A 315 -18.15 43.00 27.93
C GLY A 315 -17.58 42.27 29.15
N THR A 316 -18.28 42.38 30.28
CA THR A 316 -17.94 41.71 31.57
C THR A 316 -18.52 40.31 31.70
N ASP A 317 -19.38 39.87 30.78
CA ASP A 317 -19.95 38.51 30.79
C ASP A 317 -18.99 37.49 30.20
N ARG A 318 -17.91 37.94 29.55
CA ARG A 318 -16.82 37.09 29.07
C ARG A 318 -16.05 36.48 30.25
N PRO A 319 -15.54 35.25 30.07
CA PRO A 319 -14.69 34.63 31.08
C PRO A 319 -13.39 35.43 31.29
N SER A 320 -12.80 35.29 32.47
CA SER A 320 -11.62 36.04 32.93
C SER A 320 -10.42 35.15 33.28
N ASP A 321 -10.57 33.83 33.15
CA ASP A 321 -9.47 32.88 33.32
C ASP A 321 -8.41 33.04 32.22
N ASP A 322 -7.16 32.67 32.56
CA ASP A 322 -6.04 32.74 31.62
C ASP A 322 -6.02 31.49 30.72
N VAL A 323 -6.00 31.74 29.42
CA VAL A 323 -5.88 30.72 28.35
C VAL A 323 -4.77 31.05 27.36
N THR A 324 -3.91 32.04 27.67
CA THR A 324 -2.87 32.55 26.75
C THR A 324 -1.74 31.56 26.46
N ILE A 325 -1.73 30.40 27.12
CA ILE A 325 -0.75 29.33 26.92
C ILE A 325 -0.82 28.70 25.52
N ASP A 326 -1.92 28.91 24.80
CA ASP A 326 -2.09 28.57 23.39
C ASP A 326 -1.40 29.55 22.43
N GLY A 327 -0.85 30.66 22.94
CA GLY A 327 -0.19 31.70 22.16
C GLY A 327 -1.13 32.74 21.56
N HIS A 328 -2.42 32.73 21.91
CA HIS A 328 -3.44 33.64 21.40
C HIS A 328 -3.91 34.62 22.48
N ALA A 329 -4.62 35.67 22.05
CA ALA A 329 -5.14 36.71 22.95
C ALA A 329 -6.05 36.11 24.02
N GLY A 330 -5.92 36.53 25.28
CA GLY A 330 -6.81 36.09 26.36
C GLY A 330 -8.27 36.54 26.13
N PHE A 331 -9.21 35.94 26.85
CA PHE A 331 -10.65 36.21 26.69
C PHE A 331 -11.04 37.69 26.89
N LEU A 332 -10.33 38.40 27.77
CA LEU A 332 -10.55 39.83 28.03
C LEU A 332 -9.50 40.75 27.38
N SER A 333 -8.73 40.25 26.40
CA SER A 333 -7.66 41.03 25.77
C SER A 333 -8.18 42.31 25.10
N THR A 334 -7.46 43.41 25.33
CA THR A 334 -7.68 44.70 24.66
C THR A 334 -6.70 44.97 23.53
N SER A 335 -5.63 44.18 23.39
CA SER A 335 -4.65 44.28 22.30
C SER A 335 -3.95 42.92 22.04
N PRO A 336 -4.26 42.22 20.92
CA PRO A 336 -5.34 42.53 19.99
C PRO A 336 -6.70 42.46 20.70
N ALA A 337 -7.66 43.26 20.24
CA ALA A 337 -8.96 43.35 20.87
C ALA A 337 -9.76 42.06 20.60
N HIS A 338 -10.30 41.46 21.66
CA HIS A 338 -11.09 40.24 21.57
C HIS A 338 -12.48 40.47 22.16
N THR A 339 -13.36 41.16 21.42
CA THR A 339 -14.57 41.81 21.98
C THR A 339 -15.70 40.86 22.39
N SER A 340 -15.67 39.63 21.91
CA SER A 340 -16.66 38.59 22.17
C SER A 340 -15.96 37.23 22.27
N VAL A 341 -16.53 36.30 23.02
CA VAL A 341 -16.04 34.92 23.16
C VAL A 341 -17.24 33.99 23.04
N SER A 342 -17.21 33.01 22.14
CA SER A 342 -18.23 31.96 22.12
C SER A 342 -17.92 30.88 23.16
N ASP A 343 -18.96 30.19 23.61
CA ASP A 343 -18.84 29.03 24.48
C ASP A 343 -17.91 27.94 23.90
N SER A 344 -18.05 27.63 22.60
CA SER A 344 -17.15 26.71 21.88
C SER A 344 -15.70 27.17 21.92
N GLU A 345 -15.41 28.45 21.66
CA GLU A 345 -14.04 28.97 21.79
C GLU A 345 -13.51 28.77 23.22
N ALA A 346 -14.30 29.16 24.22
CA ALA A 346 -13.89 29.06 25.62
C ALA A 346 -13.57 27.61 26.00
N TRP A 347 -14.42 26.67 25.64
CA TRP A 347 -14.23 25.25 25.96
C TRP A 347 -13.05 24.63 25.24
N LEU A 348 -12.85 24.94 23.94
CA LEU A 348 -11.73 24.43 23.16
C LEU A 348 -10.38 24.92 23.69
N ARG A 349 -10.30 26.19 24.07
CA ARG A 349 -9.06 26.77 24.61
C ARG A 349 -8.74 26.23 26.00
N ARG A 350 -9.76 25.97 26.82
CA ARG A 350 -9.60 25.25 28.11
C ARG A 350 -9.23 23.79 27.91
N LEU A 351 -9.77 23.12 26.89
CA LEU A 351 -9.38 21.77 26.50
C LEU A 351 -7.89 21.70 26.21
N TYR A 352 -7.39 22.66 25.44
CA TYR A 352 -5.97 22.76 25.19
C TYR A 352 -5.17 23.04 26.47
N ARG A 353 -5.54 24.07 27.24
CA ARG A 353 -4.84 24.47 28.47
C ARG A 353 -4.72 23.34 29.49
N ASP A 354 -5.85 22.68 29.81
CA ASP A 354 -5.92 21.75 30.93
C ASP A 354 -5.70 20.29 30.51
N GLY A 355 -6.11 19.91 29.30
CA GLY A 355 -6.06 18.52 28.83
C GLY A 355 -4.88 18.18 27.92
N ILE A 356 -4.45 19.12 27.07
CA ILE A 356 -3.50 18.84 25.98
C ILE A 356 -2.10 19.34 26.32
N TYR A 357 -1.97 20.61 26.73
CA TYR A 357 -0.69 21.32 26.79
C TYR A 357 0.39 20.60 27.61
N SER A 358 0.01 20.08 28.79
CA SER A 358 0.93 19.42 29.72
C SER A 358 1.57 18.15 29.14
N ASN A 359 0.86 17.46 28.25
CA ASN A 359 1.32 16.22 27.61
C ASN A 359 1.86 16.49 26.19
N TRP A 360 1.31 17.48 25.50
CA TRP A 360 1.61 17.81 24.11
C TRP A 360 1.48 19.32 23.84
N PRO A 361 2.57 20.09 24.00
CA PRO A 361 2.58 21.52 23.70
C PRO A 361 2.65 21.75 22.17
N ALA A 362 1.51 21.53 21.51
CA ALA A 362 1.36 21.71 20.06
C ALA A 362 1.32 23.19 19.67
N THR A 363 1.66 23.50 18.41
CA THR A 363 1.30 24.79 17.83
C THR A 363 -0.20 24.83 17.55
N VAL A 364 -0.89 25.80 18.14
CA VAL A 364 -2.35 25.94 18.04
C VAL A 364 -2.71 26.91 16.91
N GLY A 365 -3.57 26.49 16.00
CA GLY A 365 -4.40 27.38 15.18
C GLY A 365 -5.84 27.36 15.68
N ILE A 366 -6.58 28.45 15.53
CA ILE A 366 -7.99 28.53 15.93
C ILE A 366 -8.86 28.96 14.74
N ILE A 367 -10.02 28.35 14.56
CA ILE A 367 -11.07 28.72 13.60
C ILE A 367 -12.44 28.68 14.30
N CYS A 368 -12.69 29.66 15.16
CA CYS A 368 -13.99 29.85 15.81
C CYS A 368 -14.63 31.14 15.28
N ASP A 369 -15.94 31.28 15.49
CA ASP A 369 -16.72 32.48 15.15
C ASP A 369 -16.21 33.77 15.82
N THR A 370 -15.52 33.66 16.95
CA THR A 370 -14.96 34.81 17.70
C THR A 370 -13.45 35.03 17.52
N ILE A 371 -12.72 34.00 17.08
CA ILE A 371 -11.27 34.09 16.85
C ILE A 371 -10.81 33.15 15.73
N THR A 372 -10.06 33.71 14.78
CA THR A 372 -9.53 32.99 13.62
C THR A 372 -8.06 33.27 13.47
N SER A 373 -7.21 32.26 13.69
CA SER A 373 -5.76 32.42 13.82
C SER A 373 -4.93 31.36 13.08
N TRP A 374 -5.51 30.65 12.11
CA TRP A 374 -4.79 29.63 11.34
C TRP A 374 -3.77 30.22 10.34
N ASP A 375 -3.83 31.51 10.02
CA ASP A 375 -2.91 32.28 9.15
C ASP A 375 -2.30 33.53 9.80
N GLY A 376 -2.68 33.88 11.03
CA GLY A 376 -2.20 35.04 11.78
C GLY A 376 -2.65 34.96 13.25
N SER A 377 -2.33 35.94 14.09
CA SER A 377 -2.72 35.94 15.51
C SER A 377 -3.72 37.04 15.87
N THR A 378 -4.47 37.56 14.89
CA THR A 378 -5.47 38.61 15.12
C THR A 378 -6.84 38.00 15.33
N CYS A 379 -7.59 38.51 16.31
CA CYS A 379 -8.96 38.08 16.54
C CYS A 379 -9.90 38.57 15.43
N GLY A 380 -10.84 37.73 15.00
CA GLY A 380 -11.86 38.08 14.01
C GLY A 380 -11.36 38.34 12.59
N ASP A 381 -10.18 37.84 12.22
CA ASP A 381 -9.59 38.07 10.88
C ASP A 381 -10.42 37.49 9.73
N TYR A 382 -11.19 36.42 9.97
CA TYR A 382 -11.96 35.72 8.93
C TYR A 382 -13.31 35.20 9.44
N LEU A 383 -14.34 35.31 8.60
CA LEU A 383 -15.65 34.66 8.78
C LEU A 383 -15.49 33.13 8.78
N GLU A 384 -16.08 32.41 9.73
CA GLU A 384 -16.11 30.95 9.70
C GLU A 384 -17.09 30.46 8.62
N SER A 385 -16.57 30.34 7.39
CA SER A 385 -17.32 29.90 6.21
C SER A 385 -16.73 28.60 5.65
N SER A 386 -17.48 27.89 4.79
CA SER A 386 -16.98 26.68 4.12
C SER A 386 -15.63 26.89 3.43
N ALA A 387 -15.45 28.04 2.75
CA ALA A 387 -14.23 28.38 2.03
C ALA A 387 -13.03 28.66 2.95
N ASN A 388 -13.25 29.36 4.07
CA ASN A 388 -12.19 29.63 5.03
C ASN A 388 -11.84 28.38 5.83
N THR A 389 -12.84 27.57 6.18
CA THR A 389 -12.67 26.30 6.90
C THR A 389 -11.85 25.30 6.10
N ILE A 390 -12.17 25.10 4.82
CA ILE A 390 -11.38 24.20 3.97
C ILE A 390 -9.96 24.75 3.77
N SER A 391 -9.79 26.08 3.66
CA SER A 391 -8.47 26.72 3.58
C SER A 391 -7.63 26.46 4.83
N ALA A 392 -8.24 26.58 6.01
CA ALA A 392 -7.60 26.31 7.30
C ALA A 392 -7.22 24.83 7.43
N PHE A 393 -8.14 23.91 7.17
CA PHE A 393 -7.89 22.46 7.29
C PHE A 393 -6.88 21.93 6.27
N ASN A 394 -6.72 22.59 5.12
CA ASN A 394 -5.71 22.23 4.12
C ASN A 394 -4.26 22.57 4.52
N LYS A 395 -4.01 23.11 5.72
CA LYS A 395 -2.66 23.46 6.22
C LYS A 395 -1.88 22.32 6.87
N ASN A 396 -2.36 21.09 6.75
CA ASN A 396 -1.80 19.86 7.35
C ASN A 396 -1.71 19.92 8.88
N TRP A 397 -2.60 19.20 9.54
CA TRP A 397 -2.71 19.18 10.99
C TRP A 397 -2.48 17.77 11.52
N THR A 398 -1.89 17.65 12.70
CA THR A 398 -1.89 16.35 13.37
C THR A 398 -3.23 16.13 14.04
N HIS A 399 -3.76 17.14 14.72
CA HIS A 399 -5.11 17.08 15.29
C HIS A 399 -6.00 18.19 14.79
N LEU A 400 -7.26 17.84 14.56
CA LEU A 400 -8.37 18.77 14.40
C LEU A 400 -9.37 18.43 15.51
N MET A 401 -9.65 19.41 16.37
CA MET A 401 -10.74 19.35 17.34
C MET A 401 -11.83 20.32 16.91
N PHE A 402 -13.04 19.81 16.66
CA PHE A 402 -14.19 20.64 16.31
C PHE A 402 -15.27 20.59 17.41
N SER A 403 -15.68 21.74 17.94
CA SER A 403 -16.78 21.87 18.90
C SER A 403 -17.89 22.77 18.38
N GLY A 404 -19.13 22.30 18.45
CA GLY A 404 -20.29 23.09 18.06
C GLY A 404 -21.42 22.20 17.55
N HIS A 405 -22.09 22.66 16.50
CA HIS A 405 -23.21 21.94 15.88
C HIS A 405 -22.75 20.94 14.84
N GLY A 406 -23.51 19.85 14.71
CA GLY A 406 -23.28 18.83 13.70
C GLY A 406 -24.54 18.09 13.32
N GLU A 407 -24.50 17.52 12.13
CA GLU A 407 -25.49 16.63 11.56
C GLU A 407 -24.76 15.49 10.82
N PRO A 408 -25.45 14.46 10.30
CA PRO A 408 -24.78 13.31 9.70
C PRO A 408 -23.72 13.63 8.64
N GLN A 409 -23.91 14.67 7.83
CA GLN A 409 -22.99 15.02 6.73
C GLN A 409 -22.19 16.30 6.92
N ALA A 410 -22.40 17.05 8.01
CA ALA A 410 -21.82 18.37 8.13
C ALA A 410 -21.61 18.85 9.57
N TRP A 411 -20.66 19.78 9.70
CA TRP A 411 -20.61 20.73 10.81
C TRP A 411 -21.29 22.03 10.39
N GLY A 412 -22.09 22.60 11.30
CA GLY A 412 -22.58 23.97 11.15
C GLY A 412 -21.44 24.96 11.40
N LEU A 413 -21.42 26.07 10.65
CA LEU A 413 -20.45 27.15 10.79
C LEU A 413 -21.17 28.48 11.02
N GLU A 414 -20.43 29.55 11.36
CA GLU A 414 -20.97 30.92 11.39
C GLU A 414 -21.69 31.29 10.08
N SER A 415 -21.17 30.84 8.93
CA SER A 415 -21.81 30.99 7.62
C SER A 415 -21.81 29.70 6.82
N GLY A 416 -22.97 29.04 6.79
CA GLY A 416 -23.18 27.80 6.05
C GLY A 416 -22.67 26.58 6.82
N GLU A 417 -21.99 25.69 6.11
CA GLU A 417 -21.58 24.39 6.64
C GLU A 417 -20.22 23.94 6.08
N PHE A 418 -19.53 23.08 6.84
CA PHE A 418 -18.46 22.24 6.32
C PHE A 418 -18.99 20.82 6.20
N ASN A 419 -19.18 20.34 4.97
CA ASN A 419 -19.84 19.06 4.72
C ASN A 419 -18.90 17.96 4.19
N GLN A 420 -19.45 16.75 4.02
CA GLN A 420 -18.70 15.58 3.53
C GLN A 420 -18.03 15.80 2.17
N SER A 421 -18.61 16.65 1.30
CA SER A 421 -17.99 17.00 0.01
C SER A 421 -16.78 17.92 0.20
N ASN A 422 -16.82 18.81 1.19
CA ASN A 422 -15.63 19.57 1.59
C ASN A 422 -14.54 18.64 2.15
N ALA A 423 -14.90 17.72 3.05
CA ALA A 423 -13.98 16.76 3.67
C ALA A 423 -13.28 15.85 2.62
N SER A 424 -14.05 15.29 1.69
CA SER A 424 -13.53 14.48 0.58
C SER A 424 -12.79 15.32 -0.47
N GLY A 425 -13.04 16.63 -0.51
CA GLY A 425 -12.38 17.62 -1.35
C GLY A 425 -11.10 18.22 -0.76
N MET A 426 -10.74 17.93 0.49
CA MET A 426 -9.53 18.45 1.14
C MET A 426 -8.24 18.05 0.39
N THR A 427 -7.28 18.97 0.37
CA THR A 427 -5.94 18.81 -0.20
C THR A 427 -4.84 18.70 0.86
N GLY A 428 -5.14 19.02 2.12
CA GLY A 428 -4.27 18.78 3.26
C GLY A 428 -4.75 17.59 4.11
N LEU A 429 -3.79 16.95 4.79
CA LEU A 429 -4.03 15.79 5.64
C LEU A 429 -4.21 16.23 7.08
N VAL A 430 -5.24 15.70 7.73
CA VAL A 430 -5.40 15.71 9.18
C VAL A 430 -5.13 14.30 9.68
N ALA A 431 -4.19 14.08 10.60
CA ALA A 431 -3.98 12.72 11.09
C ALA A 431 -5.23 12.23 11.85
N PHE A 432 -5.72 13.03 12.79
CA PHE A 432 -6.84 12.66 13.65
C PHE A 432 -7.85 13.80 13.79
N VAL A 433 -9.12 13.48 13.52
CA VAL A 433 -10.27 14.36 13.78
C VAL A 433 -10.96 13.89 15.05
N TYR A 434 -11.17 14.79 16.00
CA TYR A 434 -12.03 14.58 17.16
C TYR A 434 -13.11 15.66 17.16
N THR A 435 -14.35 15.30 17.46
CA THR A 435 -15.42 16.29 17.59
C THR A 435 -16.42 15.90 18.66
N ASP A 436 -16.92 16.92 19.36
CA ASP A 436 -18.01 16.77 20.33
C ASP A 436 -19.39 17.14 19.74
N ALA A 437 -19.44 17.48 18.45
CA ALA A 437 -20.63 17.81 17.71
C ALA A 437 -21.53 16.58 17.47
N CYS A 438 -22.81 16.83 17.17
CA CYS A 438 -23.78 15.78 16.93
C CYS A 438 -23.54 15.05 15.60
N MET A 439 -23.76 13.73 15.59
CA MET A 439 -24.02 12.87 14.43
C MET A 439 -22.93 12.76 13.36
N THR A 440 -21.76 13.37 13.53
CA THR A 440 -20.72 13.35 12.50
C THR A 440 -20.06 11.99 12.30
N GLY A 441 -20.23 11.07 13.26
CA GLY A 441 -19.84 9.67 13.18
C GLY A 441 -20.99 8.72 12.79
N HIS A 442 -22.06 9.20 12.15
CA HIS A 442 -23.25 8.42 11.77
C HIS A 442 -22.94 7.46 10.60
N PHE A 443 -22.15 6.41 10.85
CA PHE A 443 -21.70 5.47 9.81
C PHE A 443 -22.75 4.41 9.46
N ASP A 444 -23.87 4.34 10.18
CA ASP A 444 -24.94 3.39 9.95
C ASP A 444 -25.98 3.91 8.95
N LYS A 445 -26.50 3.02 8.11
CA LYS A 445 -27.47 3.36 7.06
C LYS A 445 -28.92 3.26 7.53
N ASN A 446 -29.18 2.56 8.63
CA ASN A 446 -30.54 2.17 9.02
C ASN A 446 -31.32 3.29 9.70
N SER A 447 -30.65 4.30 10.28
CA SER A 447 -31.30 5.43 10.94
C SER A 447 -31.36 6.70 10.06
N ASN A 448 -31.92 6.59 8.85
CA ASN A 448 -32.16 7.77 7.99
C ASN A 448 -33.26 8.69 8.53
N THR A 449 -33.78 8.44 9.74
CA THR A 449 -34.76 9.30 10.40
C THR A 449 -34.41 9.41 11.88
N ILE A 450 -33.96 10.60 12.29
CA ILE A 450 -33.59 10.90 13.68
C ILE A 450 -34.47 12.07 14.14
N ASP A 451 -35.12 11.95 15.30
CA ASP A 451 -36.12 12.91 15.80
C ASP A 451 -37.20 13.29 14.76
N GLY A 452 -37.55 12.36 13.85
CA GLY A 452 -38.53 12.59 12.79
C GLY A 452 -38.03 13.35 11.56
N TYR A 453 -36.75 13.68 11.49
CA TYR A 453 -36.14 14.34 10.33
C TYR A 453 -35.44 13.34 9.39
N PRO A 454 -35.69 13.38 8.07
CA PRO A 454 -35.01 12.52 7.12
C PRO A 454 -33.59 13.04 6.86
N TYR A 455 -32.59 12.17 7.00
CA TYR A 455 -31.20 12.49 6.69
C TYR A 455 -30.68 11.66 5.52
N THR A 456 -29.80 12.26 4.71
CA THR A 456 -28.87 11.50 3.88
C THR A 456 -27.65 11.22 4.74
N THR A 457 -27.34 9.95 4.97
CA THR A 457 -26.32 9.54 5.95
C THR A 457 -25.07 8.98 5.28
N GLU A 458 -25.07 8.85 3.96
CA GLU A 458 -24.01 8.18 3.20
C GLU A 458 -23.44 9.09 2.08
N PRO A 459 -22.12 9.34 2.06
CA PRO A 459 -21.23 9.14 3.20
C PRO A 459 -21.57 10.13 4.33
N CYS A 460 -21.40 9.73 5.58
CA CYS A 460 -21.43 10.68 6.70
C CYS A 460 -20.17 11.56 6.70
N LEU A 461 -20.12 12.57 7.56
CA LEU A 461 -18.97 13.49 7.58
C LEU A 461 -17.64 12.76 7.82
N ALA A 462 -17.61 11.86 8.81
CA ALA A 462 -16.44 11.03 9.10
C ALA A 462 -15.99 10.21 7.89
N GLU A 463 -16.94 9.61 7.18
CA GLU A 463 -16.65 8.86 5.96
C GLU A 463 -16.15 9.77 4.83
N GLY A 464 -16.64 11.00 4.71
CA GLY A 464 -16.12 12.01 3.77
C GLY A 464 -14.62 12.27 4.00
N PHE A 465 -14.20 12.45 5.26
CA PHE A 465 -12.79 12.59 5.64
C PHE A 465 -11.97 11.34 5.29
N LEU A 466 -12.46 10.15 5.67
CA LEU A 466 -11.73 8.90 5.54
C LEU A 466 -11.64 8.40 4.10
N ARG A 467 -12.67 8.65 3.28
CA ARG A 467 -12.78 8.20 1.88
C ARG A 467 -12.21 9.20 0.88
N ASN A 468 -11.59 10.30 1.34
CA ASN A 468 -10.82 11.21 0.49
C ASN A 468 -9.78 10.44 -0.35
N THR A 469 -9.72 10.73 -1.64
CA THR A 469 -8.91 9.98 -2.62
C THR A 469 -7.44 10.41 -2.67
N ARG A 470 -7.08 11.54 -2.04
CA ARG A 470 -5.72 12.07 -2.07
C ARG A 470 -4.88 11.47 -0.95
N THR A 471 -3.66 11.07 -1.28
CA THR A 471 -2.67 10.56 -0.31
C THR A 471 -2.35 11.56 0.82
N LEU A 472 -2.45 12.86 0.54
CA LEU A 472 -2.23 13.93 1.51
C LEU A 472 -3.52 14.73 1.79
N GLY A 473 -4.70 14.12 1.67
CA GLY A 473 -5.99 14.79 1.88
C GLY A 473 -6.90 14.07 2.88
N GLY A 474 -7.81 14.82 3.50
CA GLY A 474 -8.84 14.28 4.39
C GLY A 474 -8.24 13.87 5.74
N ALA A 475 -8.68 12.74 6.29
CA ALA A 475 -8.15 12.22 7.56
C ALA A 475 -7.76 10.74 7.57
N LEU A 476 -7.00 10.33 8.60
CA LEU A 476 -6.67 8.92 8.89
C LEU A 476 -7.61 8.32 9.95
N ALA A 477 -8.11 9.14 10.87
CA ALA A 477 -9.13 8.73 11.82
C ALA A 477 -10.12 9.86 12.13
N HIS A 478 -11.33 9.47 12.50
CA HIS A 478 -12.38 10.36 12.95
C HIS A 478 -13.08 9.77 14.18
N MET A 479 -13.26 10.60 15.20
CA MET A 479 -13.94 10.26 16.45
C MET A 479 -15.04 11.30 16.69
N GLY A 480 -16.29 10.87 16.57
CA GLY A 480 -17.47 11.68 16.79
C GLY A 480 -18.66 10.77 17.09
N CYS A 481 -19.65 11.29 17.80
CA CYS A 481 -20.83 10.50 18.16
C CYS A 481 -21.67 10.21 16.91
N SER A 482 -22.17 8.98 16.77
CA SER A 482 -23.10 8.59 15.70
C SER A 482 -24.50 9.20 15.87
N ARG A 483 -24.81 9.69 17.08
CA ARG A 483 -26.04 10.42 17.44
C ARG A 483 -25.68 11.72 18.15
N TYR A 484 -26.45 12.16 19.14
CA TYR A 484 -26.17 13.42 19.85
C TYR A 484 -24.82 13.44 20.53
N GLY A 485 -24.09 14.54 20.31
CA GLY A 485 -23.09 15.02 21.24
C GLY A 485 -23.79 15.85 22.32
N TRP A 486 -23.34 15.73 23.56
CA TRP A 486 -23.96 16.37 24.73
C TRP A 486 -23.01 17.39 25.35
N GLY A 487 -23.57 18.52 25.78
CA GLY A 487 -22.84 19.57 26.48
C GLY A 487 -23.64 20.22 27.59
N ASP A 488 -22.96 21.09 28.32
CA ASP A 488 -23.50 21.82 29.47
C ASP A 488 -23.55 23.32 29.11
N PRO A 489 -24.72 23.87 28.72
CA PRO A 489 -24.83 25.28 28.37
C PRO A 489 -24.49 26.20 29.56
N ASP A 490 -23.63 27.19 29.33
CA ASP A 490 -23.11 28.09 30.35
C ASP A 490 -23.73 29.49 30.21
N ALA A 491 -24.46 29.95 31.22
CA ALA A 491 -25.17 31.24 31.14
C ALA A 491 -24.21 32.41 31.29
N ALA A 492 -24.51 33.56 30.67
CA ALA A 492 -23.84 34.81 31.01
C ALA A 492 -24.08 35.18 32.51
N PRO A 493 -23.05 35.61 33.25
CA PRO A 493 -21.64 35.67 32.86
C PRO A 493 -21.00 34.27 32.82
N ALA A 494 -20.18 34.01 31.80
CA ALA A 494 -19.55 32.72 31.59
C ALA A 494 -18.69 32.30 32.80
N ASP A 495 -18.80 31.04 33.19
CA ASP A 495 -17.97 30.46 34.25
C ASP A 495 -16.52 30.34 33.75
N ASN A 496 -15.57 30.69 34.62
CA ASN A 496 -14.13 30.53 34.40
C ASN A 496 -13.69 29.06 34.34
N THR A 497 -14.58 28.11 34.64
CA THR A 497 -14.30 26.68 34.79
C THR A 497 -15.18 25.77 33.91
N ALA A 498 -16.13 26.33 33.16
CA ALA A 498 -16.96 25.54 32.25
C ALA A 498 -16.10 24.80 31.20
N ASN A 499 -16.37 23.51 31.02
CA ASN A 499 -15.55 22.60 30.21
C ASN A 499 -16.27 22.06 28.96
N GLY A 500 -17.48 22.54 28.67
CA GLY A 500 -18.29 22.13 27.51
C GLY A 500 -19.17 20.90 27.73
N GLY A 501 -19.09 20.27 28.90
CA GLY A 501 -19.92 19.12 29.28
C GLY A 501 -19.43 17.78 28.74
N PRO A 502 -20.27 16.73 28.78
CA PRO A 502 -19.82 15.34 28.67
C PRO A 502 -19.02 15.03 27.40
N SER A 503 -19.46 15.44 26.20
CA SER A 503 -18.72 15.12 24.98
C SER A 503 -17.34 15.76 24.92
N THR A 504 -17.20 17.00 25.43
CA THR A 504 -15.90 17.66 25.51
C THR A 504 -15.02 16.99 26.56
N VAL A 505 -15.57 16.53 27.70
CA VAL A 505 -14.84 15.76 28.72
C VAL A 505 -14.25 14.45 28.18
N TYR A 506 -14.97 13.73 27.32
CA TYR A 506 -14.39 12.58 26.61
C TYR A 506 -13.16 13.00 25.79
N ALA A 507 -13.19 14.16 25.13
CA ALA A 507 -12.03 14.69 24.40
C ALA A 507 -10.84 14.96 25.34
N TYR A 508 -11.06 15.57 26.51
CA TYR A 508 -10.01 15.76 27.53
C TYR A 508 -9.30 14.44 27.86
N LYS A 509 -10.10 13.40 28.15
CA LYS A 509 -9.58 12.07 28.47
C LYS A 509 -8.83 11.45 27.29
N PHE A 510 -9.35 11.58 26.07
CA PHE A 510 -8.69 11.08 24.87
C PHE A 510 -7.29 11.70 24.68
N TYR A 511 -7.19 13.03 24.72
CA TYR A 511 -5.93 13.72 24.55
C TYR A 511 -4.94 13.38 25.67
N GLN A 512 -5.39 13.36 26.93
CA GLN A 512 -4.56 12.91 28.05
C GLN A 512 -4.03 11.50 27.79
N ARG A 513 -4.92 10.55 27.48
CA ARG A 513 -4.55 9.15 27.22
C ARG A 513 -3.66 9.00 26.00
N MET A 514 -3.80 9.80 24.96
CA MET A 514 -2.95 9.70 23.77
C MET A 514 -1.51 10.13 24.03
N TYR A 515 -1.32 11.16 24.87
CA TYR A 515 -0.03 11.83 25.05
C TYR A 515 0.67 11.57 26.39
N GLU A 516 0.02 10.93 27.36
CA GLU A 516 0.63 10.55 28.65
C GLU A 516 1.80 9.55 28.51
N THR A 517 1.89 8.83 27.39
CA THR A 517 2.97 7.86 27.11
C THR A 517 3.44 7.94 25.67
N THR A 518 4.74 7.73 25.44
CA THR A 518 5.30 7.65 24.09
C THR A 518 4.87 6.37 23.36
N ASN A 519 4.74 6.42 22.03
CA ASN A 519 4.47 5.25 21.16
C ASN A 519 3.11 4.57 21.39
N ARG A 520 2.16 5.27 22.03
CA ARG A 520 0.79 4.78 22.18
C ARG A 520 0.08 4.73 20.82
N THR A 521 -0.70 3.67 20.62
CA THR A 521 -1.58 3.58 19.45
C THR A 521 -2.89 4.32 19.71
N LEU A 522 -3.47 4.83 18.64
CA LEU A 522 -4.74 5.54 18.63
C LEU A 522 -5.84 4.66 19.23
N GLY A 523 -5.87 3.38 18.85
CA GLY A 523 -6.86 2.43 19.37
C GLY A 523 -6.78 2.25 20.87
N VAL A 524 -5.57 2.17 21.45
CA VAL A 524 -5.43 2.06 22.93
C VAL A 524 -5.86 3.35 23.61
N ALA A 525 -5.47 4.53 23.09
CA ALA A 525 -5.92 5.80 23.66
C ALA A 525 -7.45 5.95 23.60
N PHE A 526 -8.04 5.55 22.47
CA PHE A 526 -9.49 5.53 22.30
C PHE A 526 -10.18 4.51 23.23
N ALA A 527 -9.61 3.34 23.45
CA ALA A 527 -10.21 2.40 24.39
C ALA A 527 -10.09 2.91 25.85
N MET A 528 -8.95 3.50 26.21
CA MET A 528 -8.69 4.00 27.57
C MET A 528 -9.50 5.24 27.95
N HIS A 529 -9.73 6.20 27.05
CA HIS A 529 -10.56 7.35 27.42
C HIS A 529 -12.03 6.97 27.67
N LYS A 530 -12.51 5.91 27.01
CA LYS A 530 -13.81 5.29 27.31
C LYS A 530 -13.77 4.56 28.64
N ALA A 531 -12.66 3.89 28.97
CA ALA A 531 -12.45 3.26 30.28
C ALA A 531 -12.45 4.30 31.41
N ASP A 532 -11.90 5.50 31.20
CA ASP A 532 -11.94 6.60 32.18
C ASP A 532 -13.36 7.09 32.50
N MET A 533 -14.34 6.80 31.64
CA MET A 533 -15.71 7.29 31.75
C MET A 533 -16.70 6.23 32.25
N ILE A 534 -16.31 4.95 32.36
CA ILE A 534 -17.24 3.85 32.70
C ILE A 534 -17.92 4.04 34.05
N SER A 535 -17.25 4.67 35.02
CA SER A 535 -17.83 4.94 36.35
C SER A 535 -19.01 5.91 36.30
N LEU A 536 -19.15 6.67 35.21
CA LEU A 536 -20.26 7.60 34.96
C LEU A 536 -21.31 7.01 34.00
N SER A 537 -21.04 5.85 33.41
CA SER A 537 -21.89 5.21 32.40
C SER A 537 -22.72 4.03 32.94
N GLY A 538 -22.70 3.78 34.25
CA GLY A 538 -23.47 2.71 34.90
C GLY A 538 -24.98 2.94 34.96
N THR A 539 -25.43 4.18 34.71
CA THR A 539 -26.84 4.58 34.65
C THR A 539 -27.18 5.21 33.30
N ASP A 540 -28.46 5.31 32.99
CA ASP A 540 -28.96 6.01 31.80
C ASP A 540 -28.74 7.53 31.95
N ASP A 541 -27.73 8.04 31.25
CA ASP A 541 -27.33 9.45 31.21
C ASP A 541 -26.45 9.71 29.96
N CYS A 542 -26.09 10.97 29.72
CA CYS A 542 -25.30 11.43 28.59
C CYS A 542 -23.97 10.66 28.42
N GLU A 543 -23.31 10.29 29.52
CA GLU A 543 -22.04 9.54 29.44
C GLU A 543 -22.25 8.14 28.87
N ARG A 544 -23.35 7.45 29.20
CA ARG A 544 -23.67 6.13 28.61
C ARG A 544 -24.05 6.27 27.14
N TRP A 545 -24.80 7.32 26.79
CA TRP A 545 -25.12 7.65 25.40
C TRP A 545 -23.86 7.83 24.55
N ILE A 546 -22.91 8.64 25.03
CA ILE A 546 -21.63 8.86 24.35
C ILE A 546 -20.78 7.58 24.35
N GLN A 547 -20.80 6.80 25.44
CA GLN A 547 -20.07 5.54 25.52
C GLN A 547 -20.51 4.56 24.42
N PHE A 548 -21.76 4.58 23.99
CA PHE A 548 -22.22 3.76 22.87
C PHE A 548 -21.99 4.42 21.51
N GLY A 549 -22.37 5.70 21.37
CA GLY A 549 -22.34 6.38 20.08
C GLY A 549 -20.96 6.84 19.60
N MET A 550 -19.97 6.95 20.49
CA MET A 550 -18.60 7.30 20.12
C MET A 550 -17.84 6.04 19.67
N ASN A 551 -17.49 6.00 18.39
CA ASN A 551 -16.74 4.90 17.76
C ASN A 551 -15.44 5.42 17.12
N LEU A 552 -14.39 4.59 17.09
CA LEU A 552 -13.14 4.92 16.41
C LEU A 552 -13.26 4.54 14.93
N LEU A 553 -13.46 5.54 14.07
CA LEU A 553 -13.47 5.35 12.62
C LEU A 553 -12.06 5.58 12.07
N GLY A 554 -11.32 4.53 11.78
CA GLY A 554 -9.92 4.55 11.35
C GLY A 554 -9.20 3.23 11.66
N ASP A 555 -7.87 3.28 11.69
CA ASP A 555 -7.01 2.13 12.00
C ASP A 555 -6.50 2.20 13.45
N PRO A 556 -6.75 1.17 14.29
CA PRO A 556 -6.40 1.19 15.71
C PRO A 556 -4.89 1.12 15.96
N ALA A 557 -4.10 0.67 14.98
CA ALA A 557 -2.64 0.59 15.07
C ALA A 557 -1.92 1.87 14.67
N LEU A 558 -2.66 2.90 14.20
CA LEU A 558 -2.08 4.22 13.97
C LEU A 558 -1.42 4.71 15.26
N LYS A 559 -0.25 5.32 15.12
CA LYS A 559 0.50 5.90 16.24
C LYS A 559 0.64 7.38 16.03
N MET A 560 0.80 8.12 17.12
CA MET A 560 1.37 9.45 17.00
C MET A 560 2.75 9.36 16.36
N PRO A 561 3.18 10.39 15.63
CA PRO A 561 4.57 10.49 15.24
C PRO A 561 5.41 10.58 16.50
N SER A 562 6.30 9.60 16.68
CA SER A 562 7.22 9.56 17.79
C SER A 562 8.25 10.68 17.63
N ALA A 563 8.02 11.81 18.30
CA ALA A 563 8.76 13.06 18.16
C ALA A 563 8.77 13.61 16.71
N ILE A 564 8.83 14.92 16.56
CA ILE A 564 9.23 15.52 15.29
C ILE A 564 10.59 14.88 14.95
N PRO A 565 10.77 14.20 13.80
CA PRO A 565 12.08 13.68 13.43
C PRO A 565 13.06 14.84 13.53
N LEU A 566 14.18 14.68 14.24
CA LEU A 566 15.16 15.76 14.30
C LEU A 566 15.49 16.19 12.87
N PRO A 567 15.53 17.50 12.58
CA PRO A 567 15.98 17.99 11.29
C PRO A 567 17.30 17.29 10.94
N SER A 568 17.31 16.57 9.82
CA SER A 568 18.47 15.80 9.36
C SER A 568 18.74 16.08 7.89
N ALA A 569 20.02 16.30 7.57
CA ALA A 569 20.45 16.51 6.20
C ALA A 569 20.20 15.24 5.35
N PRO A 570 20.00 15.38 4.03
CA PRO A 570 19.74 14.23 3.17
C PRO A 570 20.91 13.23 3.17
N ALA A 571 20.61 11.93 3.05
CA ALA A 571 21.59 10.88 2.83
C ALA A 571 20.98 9.77 1.96
N PHE A 572 21.68 9.32 0.92
CA PHE A 572 21.20 8.23 0.07
C PHE A 572 21.22 6.89 0.82
N THR A 573 20.13 6.13 0.72
CA THR A 573 19.91 4.85 1.42
C THR A 573 19.82 3.65 0.48
N SER A 574 19.72 3.86 -0.84
CA SER A 574 19.74 2.80 -1.85
C SER A 574 20.48 3.26 -3.11
N GLY A 575 20.42 2.45 -4.18
CA GLY A 575 20.88 2.87 -5.50
C GLY A 575 22.39 2.90 -5.70
N THR A 576 23.21 2.36 -4.81
CA THR A 576 24.68 2.48 -4.84
C THR A 576 25.37 1.91 -6.09
N GLY A 577 24.70 1.02 -6.84
CA GLY A 577 25.32 0.29 -7.95
C GLY A 577 26.51 -0.59 -7.50
N PRO A 578 27.37 -1.04 -8.43
CA PRO A 578 27.25 -0.85 -9.87
C PRO A 578 26.15 -1.72 -10.48
N TYR A 579 25.55 -1.23 -11.56
CA TYR A 579 24.61 -2.00 -12.39
C TYR A 579 25.28 -2.41 -13.71
N ALA A 580 24.68 -3.40 -14.38
CA ALA A 580 25.03 -3.77 -15.75
C ALA A 580 23.81 -3.59 -16.66
N ALA A 581 24.05 -3.14 -17.88
CA ALA A 581 23.04 -2.98 -18.92
C ALA A 581 23.59 -3.44 -20.28
N THR A 582 22.68 -3.83 -21.17
CA THR A 582 23.01 -4.27 -22.53
C THR A 582 22.38 -3.31 -23.52
N THR A 583 23.10 -2.92 -24.58
CA THR A 583 22.61 -1.93 -25.54
C THR A 583 21.23 -2.32 -26.09
N GLY A 584 20.29 -1.36 -26.09
CA GLY A 584 18.92 -1.56 -26.57
C GLY A 584 17.96 -2.28 -25.61
N VAL A 585 18.42 -2.72 -24.43
CA VAL A 585 17.58 -3.32 -23.39
C VAL A 585 17.39 -2.32 -22.26
N GLU A 586 16.14 -1.99 -21.94
CA GLU A 586 15.84 -1.06 -20.85
C GLU A 586 16.24 -1.66 -19.48
N LYS A 587 16.99 -0.88 -18.70
CA LYS A 587 17.38 -1.17 -17.32
C LYS A 587 16.76 -0.14 -16.40
N ALA A 588 15.99 -0.58 -15.41
CA ALA A 588 15.49 0.28 -14.34
C ALA A 588 16.23 0.04 -13.01
N PHE A 589 16.45 1.10 -12.24
CA PHE A 589 16.87 1.03 -10.84
C PHE A 589 16.35 2.24 -10.05
N THR A 590 16.23 2.10 -8.73
CA THR A 590 15.70 3.14 -7.85
C THR A 590 16.80 3.68 -6.94
N VAL A 591 16.83 5.01 -6.77
CA VAL A 591 17.59 5.70 -5.72
C VAL A 591 16.62 6.24 -4.67
N THR A 592 16.97 6.10 -3.39
CA THR A 592 16.19 6.63 -2.26
C THR A 592 17.12 7.39 -1.33
N ALA A 593 16.59 8.41 -0.67
CA ALA A 593 17.32 9.17 0.34
C ALA A 593 16.48 9.37 1.61
N SER A 594 17.13 9.27 2.76
CA SER A 594 16.61 9.69 4.07
C SER A 594 16.89 11.16 4.32
N GLY A 595 16.12 11.81 5.19
CA GLY A 595 16.34 13.18 5.66
C GLY A 595 15.03 13.80 6.15
N ASN A 596 15.10 14.84 7.00
CA ASN A 596 13.94 15.59 7.47
C ASN A 596 14.19 17.10 7.37
N PRO A 597 13.39 17.89 6.62
CA PRO A 597 12.25 17.48 5.77
C PRO A 597 12.61 16.45 4.68
N ALA A 598 11.61 15.72 4.18
CA ALA A 598 11.80 14.69 3.15
C ALA A 598 12.59 15.25 1.94
N PRO A 599 13.71 14.63 1.53
CA PRO A 599 14.53 15.16 0.45
C PRO A 599 13.84 15.09 -0.92
N VAL A 600 13.98 16.15 -1.72
CA VAL A 600 13.64 16.14 -3.14
C VAL A 600 14.80 15.52 -3.92
N LEU A 601 14.51 14.49 -4.70
CA LEU A 601 15.49 13.84 -5.57
C LEU A 601 15.58 14.52 -6.93
N ALA A 602 16.77 14.59 -7.51
CA ALA A 602 17.01 15.05 -8.87
C ALA A 602 18.15 14.27 -9.51
N LEU A 603 18.10 14.09 -10.83
CA LEU A 603 19.26 13.67 -11.61
C LEU A 603 20.09 14.92 -11.92
N GLN A 604 21.25 15.04 -11.29
CA GLN A 604 22.16 16.18 -11.45
C GLN A 604 22.91 16.12 -12.77
N GLY A 605 23.31 14.92 -13.21
CA GLY A 605 24.06 14.74 -14.45
C GLY A 605 24.32 13.28 -14.79
N THR A 606 24.68 13.02 -16.04
CA THR A 606 25.03 11.68 -16.51
C THR A 606 26.09 11.70 -17.62
N THR A 607 26.81 10.60 -17.79
CA THR A 607 27.71 10.34 -18.92
C THR A 607 27.09 9.43 -20.00
N ALA A 608 25.85 8.97 -19.79
CA ALA A 608 25.07 8.29 -20.83
C ALA A 608 24.77 9.25 -21.97
N SER A 609 24.90 8.79 -23.22
CA SER A 609 24.70 9.67 -24.38
C SER A 609 23.23 9.94 -24.69
N SER A 610 22.33 8.98 -24.45
CA SER A 610 20.88 9.11 -24.57
C SER A 610 20.15 7.90 -23.94
N GLY A 611 18.83 7.81 -24.09
CA GLY A 611 18.06 6.60 -23.72
C GLY A 611 17.74 6.45 -22.23
N TYR A 612 17.85 7.52 -21.44
CA TYR A 612 17.56 7.48 -20.00
C TYR A 612 16.39 8.41 -19.60
N GLY A 613 15.70 8.07 -18.51
CA GLY A 613 14.68 8.88 -17.87
C GLY A 613 14.77 8.77 -16.36
N PHE A 614 14.45 9.85 -15.64
CA PHE A 614 14.41 9.85 -14.18
C PHE A 614 13.09 10.45 -13.68
N VAL A 615 12.46 9.78 -12.71
CA VAL A 615 11.22 10.23 -12.07
C VAL A 615 11.53 10.63 -10.62
N PRO A 616 11.72 11.93 -10.33
CA PRO A 616 12.02 12.44 -8.98
C PRO A 616 11.12 11.91 -7.86
N ALA A 617 9.81 11.82 -8.12
CA ALA A 617 8.82 11.44 -7.10
C ALA A 617 8.96 9.97 -6.63
N THR A 618 9.46 9.08 -7.49
CA THR A 618 9.61 7.65 -7.18
C THR A 618 11.08 7.24 -7.06
N GLY A 619 12.02 8.10 -7.43
CA GLY A 619 13.46 7.81 -7.45
C GLY A 619 13.87 6.82 -8.55
N VAL A 620 12.99 6.48 -9.48
CA VAL A 620 13.26 5.48 -10.53
C VAL A 620 14.01 6.13 -11.69
N LEU A 621 15.16 5.55 -12.04
CA LEU A 621 15.87 5.80 -13.29
C LEU A 621 15.66 4.62 -14.25
N THR A 622 15.23 4.90 -15.47
CA THR A 622 15.26 3.96 -16.61
C THR A 622 16.39 4.32 -17.54
N TYR A 623 17.03 3.31 -18.14
CA TYR A 623 18.13 3.47 -19.08
C TYR A 623 18.17 2.34 -20.10
N ALA A 624 17.88 2.66 -21.35
CA ALA A 624 18.07 1.81 -22.53
C ALA A 624 19.31 2.29 -23.30
N PRO A 625 20.51 1.74 -23.00
CA PRO A 625 21.76 2.27 -23.55
C PRO A 625 21.82 2.18 -25.09
N PRO A 626 22.19 3.27 -25.79
CA PRO A 626 22.51 3.20 -27.22
C PRO A 626 23.85 2.49 -27.47
N VAL A 627 24.09 2.08 -28.72
CA VAL A 627 25.36 1.44 -29.13
C VAL A 627 26.58 2.32 -28.82
N ALA A 628 26.44 3.64 -28.87
CA ALA A 628 27.52 4.59 -28.54
C ALA A 628 28.00 4.49 -27.08
N ASP A 629 27.20 3.92 -26.19
CA ASP A 629 27.55 3.77 -24.78
C ASP A 629 28.27 2.44 -24.48
N ALA A 630 28.31 1.52 -25.44
CA ALA A 630 28.86 0.18 -25.27
C ALA A 630 30.36 0.15 -24.98
N GLY A 631 30.77 -0.79 -24.12
CA GLY A 631 32.17 -0.96 -23.72
C GLY A 631 32.68 0.11 -22.75
N THR A 632 31.81 1.03 -22.32
CA THR A 632 32.14 2.06 -21.33
C THR A 632 31.24 1.94 -20.11
N THR A 633 31.71 2.44 -18.96
CA THR A 633 30.87 2.59 -17.77
C THR A 633 30.27 3.98 -17.78
N LYS A 634 28.94 4.05 -17.69
CA LYS A 634 28.19 5.30 -17.56
C LYS A 634 27.91 5.59 -16.11
N THR A 635 27.85 6.87 -15.77
CA THR A 635 27.61 7.32 -14.41
C THR A 635 26.39 8.22 -14.40
N PHE A 636 25.50 8.03 -13.43
CA PHE A 636 24.35 8.88 -13.15
C PHE A 636 24.55 9.49 -11.76
N THR A 637 24.64 10.80 -11.68
CA THR A 637 24.82 11.52 -10.41
C THR A 637 23.48 12.10 -9.98
N PHE A 638 23.01 11.73 -8.80
CA PHE A 638 21.77 12.17 -8.21
C PHE A 638 22.03 13.13 -7.07
N THR A 639 21.10 14.06 -6.85
CA THR A 639 21.08 14.94 -5.68
C THR A 639 19.82 14.68 -4.87
N ALA A 640 19.95 14.64 -3.55
CA ALA A 640 18.84 14.67 -2.60
C ALA A 640 18.95 15.97 -1.79
N THR A 641 17.94 16.83 -1.83
CA THR A 641 17.99 18.16 -1.19
C THR A 641 16.82 18.38 -0.23
N ASN A 642 17.10 18.92 0.95
CA ASN A 642 16.08 19.49 1.84
C ASN A 642 16.57 20.84 2.41
N THR A 643 15.83 21.42 3.35
CA THR A 643 16.16 22.73 3.94
C THR A 643 17.44 22.74 4.77
N LEU A 644 18.02 21.59 5.11
CA LEU A 644 19.25 21.48 5.90
C LEU A 644 20.50 21.17 5.07
N GLY A 645 20.34 20.76 3.81
CA GLY A 645 21.47 20.50 2.94
C GLY A 645 21.13 19.65 1.74
N ALA A 646 22.18 19.24 1.04
CA ALA A 646 22.09 18.34 -0.10
C ALA A 646 23.13 17.23 0.01
N ALA A 647 22.75 16.02 -0.39
CA ALA A 647 23.67 14.91 -0.62
C ALA A 647 23.72 14.55 -2.11
N THR A 648 24.83 14.01 -2.56
CA THR A 648 24.99 13.48 -3.92
C THR A 648 25.37 12.00 -3.89
N GLN A 649 24.89 11.25 -4.87
CA GLN A 649 25.28 9.86 -5.09
C GLN A 649 25.52 9.63 -6.58
N THR A 650 26.67 9.03 -6.91
CA THR A 650 26.98 8.63 -8.29
C THR A 650 26.81 7.12 -8.43
N VAL A 651 25.98 6.72 -9.37
CA VAL A 651 25.68 5.32 -9.70
C VAL A 651 26.34 4.96 -11.01
N SER A 652 27.10 3.87 -11.02
CA SER A 652 27.79 3.38 -12.21
C SER A 652 27.00 2.26 -12.90
N VAL A 653 26.90 2.31 -14.23
CA VAL A 653 26.27 1.30 -15.08
C VAL A 653 27.26 0.87 -16.16
N SER A 654 27.74 -0.36 -16.11
CA SER A 654 28.59 -0.93 -17.16
C SER A 654 27.73 -1.38 -18.33
N VAL A 655 28.04 -0.90 -19.54
CA VAL A 655 27.26 -1.19 -20.75
C VAL A 655 27.98 -2.20 -21.63
N THR A 656 27.38 -3.37 -21.83
CA THR A 656 27.85 -4.36 -22.79
C THR A 656 27.12 -4.21 -24.13
N LEU A 657 27.85 -4.34 -25.22
CA LEU A 657 27.26 -4.35 -26.56
C LEU A 657 26.37 -5.59 -26.72
N ALA A 658 25.19 -5.43 -27.32
CA ALA A 658 24.34 -6.55 -27.71
C ALA A 658 24.79 -7.15 -29.05
N PRO A 659 24.51 -8.43 -29.32
CA PRO A 659 24.56 -8.96 -30.68
C PRO A 659 23.67 -8.12 -31.62
N PRO A 660 24.04 -7.95 -32.90
CA PRO A 660 23.24 -7.13 -33.81
C PRO A 660 21.85 -7.76 -34.05
N PRO A 661 20.83 -6.98 -34.41
CA PRO A 661 19.54 -7.54 -34.82
C PRO A 661 19.67 -8.35 -36.13
N ALA A 662 18.68 -9.17 -36.46
CA ALA A 662 18.65 -9.90 -37.72
C ALA A 662 18.58 -8.94 -38.93
N PRO A 663 19.16 -9.31 -40.09
CA PRO A 663 18.87 -8.64 -41.36
C PRO A 663 17.36 -8.63 -41.63
N ALA A 664 16.80 -7.44 -41.86
CA ALA A 664 15.36 -7.24 -42.03
C ALA A 664 14.81 -7.85 -43.34
N ALA A 665 15.64 -7.93 -44.38
CA ALA A 665 15.29 -8.53 -45.67
C ALA A 665 16.45 -9.39 -46.19
N ILE A 666 16.12 -10.50 -46.84
CA ILE A 666 17.07 -11.40 -47.51
C ILE A 666 16.44 -11.90 -48.82
N TRP A 667 17.23 -12.00 -49.89
CA TRP A 667 16.78 -12.36 -51.23
C TRP A 667 17.90 -13.03 -52.04
N ALA A 668 17.55 -13.62 -53.19
CA ALA A 668 18.51 -14.13 -54.17
C ALA A 668 18.45 -13.31 -55.46
N SER A 669 19.56 -13.16 -56.18
CA SER A 669 19.56 -12.75 -57.59
C SER A 669 19.34 -13.97 -58.52
N ALA A 670 18.93 -13.72 -59.77
CA ALA A 670 18.54 -14.80 -60.70
C ALA A 670 19.59 -15.90 -60.90
N THR A 671 19.08 -17.12 -60.98
CA THR A 671 19.73 -18.43 -60.84
C THR A 671 20.46 -18.91 -62.08
N ASN A 672 21.57 -19.61 -61.85
CA ASN A 672 22.14 -20.53 -62.82
C ASN A 672 21.70 -21.96 -62.49
N ALA A 673 22.04 -22.93 -63.35
CA ALA A 673 21.73 -24.34 -63.10
C ALA A 673 22.46 -24.93 -61.88
N ALA A 674 23.51 -24.28 -61.37
CA ALA A 674 24.35 -24.79 -60.29
C ALA A 674 24.74 -23.75 -59.22
N ASP A 675 24.22 -22.52 -59.30
CA ASP A 675 24.54 -21.44 -58.36
C ASP A 675 23.47 -20.32 -58.29
N PHE A 676 23.54 -19.52 -57.23
CA PHE A 676 22.85 -18.23 -57.08
C PHE A 676 23.65 -17.29 -56.17
N THR A 677 23.28 -16.01 -56.09
CA THR A 677 23.85 -15.08 -55.08
C THR A 677 22.79 -14.74 -54.04
N ALA A 678 23.05 -15.08 -52.78
CA ALA A 678 22.25 -14.65 -51.63
C ALA A 678 22.66 -13.22 -51.24
N ALA A 679 21.70 -12.33 -50.97
CA ALA A 679 21.95 -10.97 -50.49
C ALA A 679 20.93 -10.55 -49.42
N TRP A 680 21.31 -9.65 -48.53
CA TRP A 680 20.47 -9.19 -47.41
C TRP A 680 20.68 -7.71 -47.09
N SER A 681 19.74 -7.12 -46.34
CA SER A 681 19.86 -5.74 -45.89
C SER A 681 21.01 -5.58 -44.88
N SER A 682 21.69 -4.44 -44.92
CA SER A 682 22.74 -4.12 -43.95
C SER A 682 22.16 -3.91 -42.55
N VAL A 683 22.88 -4.40 -41.54
CA VAL A 683 22.54 -4.26 -40.12
C VAL A 683 23.54 -3.32 -39.46
N SER A 684 23.03 -2.30 -38.77
CA SER A 684 23.86 -1.37 -38.00
C SER A 684 24.60 -2.09 -36.87
N GLY A 685 25.89 -1.82 -36.72
CA GLY A 685 26.75 -2.45 -35.71
C GLY A 685 27.21 -3.88 -36.04
N ALA A 686 26.86 -4.42 -37.22
CA ALA A 686 27.41 -5.68 -37.70
C ALA A 686 28.83 -5.50 -38.24
N THR A 687 29.77 -6.34 -37.79
CA THR A 687 31.13 -6.43 -38.33
C THR A 687 31.29 -7.57 -39.34
N GLY A 688 30.21 -8.32 -39.59
CA GLY A 688 30.13 -9.40 -40.56
C GLY A 688 28.81 -10.15 -40.44
N TYR A 689 28.65 -11.21 -41.23
CA TYR A 689 27.43 -12.02 -41.25
C TYR A 689 27.75 -13.52 -41.24
N ARG A 690 26.73 -14.33 -40.97
CA ARG A 690 26.72 -15.78 -41.19
C ARG A 690 25.59 -16.12 -42.13
N LEU A 691 25.88 -16.92 -43.14
CA LEU A 691 24.91 -17.45 -44.09
C LEU A 691 24.72 -18.95 -43.86
N ASP A 692 23.47 -19.34 -43.67
CA ASP A 692 23.03 -20.74 -43.71
C ASP A 692 22.33 -20.98 -45.07
N VAL A 693 22.66 -22.06 -45.78
CA VAL A 693 21.92 -22.54 -46.97
C VAL A 693 21.62 -24.03 -46.81
N GLY A 694 20.37 -24.43 -47.01
CA GLY A 694 19.90 -25.80 -46.88
C GLY A 694 18.90 -26.20 -47.95
N THR A 695 18.55 -27.49 -47.96
CA THR A 695 17.58 -28.08 -48.91
C THR A 695 16.15 -28.08 -48.38
N ASN A 696 15.92 -27.54 -47.19
CA ASN A 696 14.59 -27.31 -46.62
C ASN A 696 14.60 -26.05 -45.74
N ASP A 697 13.42 -25.47 -45.53
CA ASP A 697 13.19 -24.24 -44.77
C ASP A 697 13.52 -24.35 -43.27
N THR A 698 13.46 -25.56 -42.71
CA THR A 698 13.84 -25.83 -41.31
C THR A 698 15.33 -26.04 -41.10
N PHE A 699 16.13 -26.17 -42.17
CA PHE A 699 17.55 -26.56 -42.15
C PHE A 699 17.84 -27.87 -41.38
N THR A 700 16.84 -28.74 -41.22
CA THR A 700 16.96 -30.02 -40.49
C THR A 700 16.97 -31.21 -41.46
N GLY A 701 17.83 -32.19 -41.23
CA GLY A 701 17.75 -33.50 -41.88
C GLY A 701 16.96 -34.46 -41.00
N GLY A 702 16.07 -35.26 -41.60
CA GLY A 702 15.25 -36.21 -40.84
C GLY A 702 16.09 -37.29 -40.14
N GLY A 703 15.79 -37.57 -38.87
CA GLY A 703 16.09 -38.87 -38.24
C GLY A 703 17.25 -38.95 -37.22
N GLY A 704 17.57 -37.90 -36.47
CA GLY A 704 18.55 -37.99 -35.37
C GLY A 704 17.91 -38.14 -33.98
N ALA A 705 18.62 -38.82 -33.08
CA ALA A 705 18.25 -38.87 -31.67
C ALA A 705 18.40 -37.47 -31.04
N SER A 706 17.49 -37.12 -30.12
CA SER A 706 17.51 -35.83 -29.42
C SER A 706 18.88 -35.52 -28.81
N VAL A 707 19.45 -34.35 -29.12
CA VAL A 707 20.78 -33.95 -28.65
C VAL A 707 20.66 -33.27 -27.30
N GLN A 708 21.36 -33.81 -26.30
CA GLN A 708 21.42 -33.25 -24.95
C GLN A 708 22.46 -32.12 -24.88
N SER A 709 22.05 -30.97 -24.33
CA SER A 709 22.91 -29.83 -24.04
C SER A 709 22.79 -29.43 -22.57
N VAL A 710 23.90 -29.04 -21.93
CA VAL A 710 23.86 -28.43 -20.59
C VAL A 710 23.55 -26.94 -20.76
N LEU A 711 22.42 -26.50 -20.20
CA LEU A 711 21.92 -25.13 -20.34
C LEU A 711 22.41 -24.23 -19.20
N ALA A 712 22.53 -24.79 -18.01
CA ALA A 712 23.12 -24.10 -16.85
C ALA A 712 23.72 -25.16 -15.92
N SER A 713 24.89 -24.88 -15.35
CA SER A 713 25.42 -25.72 -14.29
C SER A 713 26.20 -24.92 -13.25
N ASN A 714 26.18 -25.37 -12.01
CA ASN A 714 26.99 -24.86 -10.92
C ASN A 714 27.33 -26.00 -9.97
N ALA A 715 28.60 -26.10 -9.56
CA ALA A 715 29.02 -27.13 -8.61
C ALA A 715 28.37 -26.97 -7.23
N ALA A 716 27.93 -25.74 -6.89
CA ALA A 716 27.26 -25.37 -5.65
C ALA A 716 28.01 -25.88 -4.41
N THR A 717 29.33 -25.67 -4.41
CA THR A 717 30.22 -26.12 -3.32
C THR A 717 30.26 -25.14 -2.15
N SER A 718 29.90 -23.88 -2.37
CA SER A 718 29.64 -22.88 -1.33
C SER A 718 28.82 -21.72 -1.93
N PRO A 719 28.27 -20.81 -1.10
CA PRO A 719 27.62 -19.60 -1.62
C PRO A 719 28.54 -18.75 -2.50
N SER A 720 29.85 -18.74 -2.23
CA SER A 720 30.82 -17.98 -3.02
C SER A 720 31.07 -18.56 -4.41
N THR A 721 30.65 -19.80 -4.70
CA THR A 721 30.74 -20.38 -6.05
C THR A 721 29.53 -20.06 -6.92
N LEU A 722 28.54 -19.32 -6.43
CA LEU A 722 27.43 -18.80 -7.24
C LEU A 722 27.88 -17.58 -8.05
N THR A 723 28.76 -17.82 -9.02
CA THR A 723 29.28 -16.83 -9.97
C THR A 723 28.60 -16.99 -11.34
N ASP A 724 28.99 -16.17 -12.32
CA ASP A 724 28.57 -16.33 -13.73
C ASP A 724 27.05 -16.28 -13.94
N GLY A 725 26.38 -15.34 -13.26
CA GLY A 725 24.94 -15.09 -13.38
C GLY A 725 24.07 -15.92 -12.42
N TRP A 726 24.65 -16.90 -11.71
CA TRP A 726 24.01 -17.53 -10.57
C TRP A 726 23.91 -16.56 -9.39
N SER A 727 22.87 -16.69 -8.58
CA SER A 727 22.71 -15.88 -7.38
C SER A 727 22.12 -16.70 -6.23
N GLY A 728 22.29 -16.21 -5.02
CA GLY A 728 21.79 -16.86 -3.82
C GLY A 728 21.51 -15.89 -2.69
N TYR A 729 20.53 -16.20 -1.86
CA TYR A 729 20.14 -15.41 -0.70
C TYR A 729 19.89 -16.32 0.51
N ALA A 730 20.28 -15.85 1.70
CA ALA A 730 20.21 -16.58 2.97
C ALA A 730 20.84 -17.99 2.91
N LEU A 731 22.06 -18.07 2.36
CA LEU A 731 22.80 -19.31 2.15
C LEU A 731 24.04 -19.40 3.07
N GLY A 732 24.39 -20.61 3.50
CA GLY A 732 25.62 -20.91 4.22
C GLY A 732 26.43 -22.05 3.59
N GLY A 733 27.45 -22.53 4.30
CA GLY A 733 28.23 -23.73 3.94
C GLY A 733 29.50 -23.47 3.12
N THR A 734 30.46 -24.39 3.22
CA THR A 734 31.80 -24.29 2.58
C THR A 734 32.18 -25.50 1.71
N THR A 735 31.41 -26.58 1.78
CA THR A 735 31.59 -27.82 0.99
C THR A 735 30.38 -28.17 0.13
N TYR A 736 29.23 -27.61 0.48
CA TYR A 736 27.99 -27.57 -0.26
C TYR A 736 27.19 -26.37 0.24
N ILE A 737 26.20 -25.92 -0.52
CA ILE A 737 25.34 -24.81 -0.09
C ILE A 737 24.33 -25.30 0.94
N GLN A 738 24.23 -24.59 2.07
CA GLN A 738 23.28 -24.84 3.15
C GLN A 738 22.12 -23.85 3.06
N MET A 739 20.91 -24.38 3.07
CA MET A 739 19.66 -23.63 3.08
C MET A 739 18.90 -23.99 4.36
N THR A 740 19.03 -23.15 5.38
CA THR A 740 18.60 -23.42 6.77
C THR A 740 17.51 -22.46 7.27
N ASN A 741 16.98 -21.62 6.38
CA ASN A 741 15.91 -20.67 6.64
C ASN A 741 14.91 -20.70 5.48
N ALA A 742 13.63 -20.54 5.76
CA ALA A 742 12.54 -20.46 4.78
C ALA A 742 12.77 -19.45 3.63
N GLY A 743 13.56 -18.39 3.86
CA GLY A 743 13.96 -17.42 2.84
C GLY A 743 15.13 -17.85 1.95
N ALA A 744 15.78 -18.98 2.23
CA ALA A 744 16.95 -19.45 1.50
C ALA A 744 16.60 -19.82 0.05
N VAL A 745 17.37 -19.26 -0.89
CA VAL A 745 17.12 -19.44 -2.32
C VAL A 745 18.41 -19.45 -3.13
N ILE A 746 18.46 -20.30 -4.15
CA ILE A 746 19.47 -20.28 -5.23
C ILE A 746 18.74 -20.06 -6.54
N THR A 747 19.27 -19.18 -7.38
CA THR A 747 18.74 -18.90 -8.72
C THR A 747 19.81 -19.12 -9.77
N SER A 748 19.46 -19.80 -10.87
CA SER A 748 20.38 -20.05 -11.98
C SER A 748 20.76 -18.77 -12.72
N ALA A 749 21.87 -18.86 -13.46
CA ALA A 749 22.12 -17.98 -14.59
C ALA A 749 20.97 -18.04 -15.61
N VAL A 750 20.86 -16.99 -16.43
CA VAL A 750 19.89 -16.94 -17.53
C VAL A 750 20.34 -17.87 -18.65
N PHE A 751 19.42 -18.67 -19.18
CA PHE A 751 19.66 -19.51 -20.36
C PHE A 751 18.44 -19.50 -21.28
N SER A 752 18.62 -19.91 -22.54
CA SER A 752 17.52 -20.01 -23.51
C SER A 752 16.97 -21.44 -23.57
N THR A 753 15.65 -21.56 -23.67
CA THR A 753 14.94 -22.82 -23.97
C THR A 753 14.34 -22.83 -25.39
N VAL A 754 14.68 -21.84 -26.23
CA VAL A 754 14.26 -21.79 -27.64
C VAL A 754 14.87 -22.99 -28.39
N GLY A 755 14.02 -23.74 -29.09
CA GLY A 755 14.43 -24.91 -29.89
C GLY A 755 14.62 -26.22 -29.10
N PHE A 756 14.32 -26.22 -27.80
CA PHE A 756 14.35 -27.41 -26.96
C PHE A 756 12.96 -28.05 -26.85
N THR A 757 12.89 -29.38 -26.82
CA THR A 757 11.66 -30.17 -26.72
C THR A 757 11.40 -30.70 -25.32
N ASN A 758 12.44 -30.78 -24.48
CA ASN A 758 12.33 -31.04 -23.06
C ASN A 758 13.52 -30.41 -22.31
N LEU A 759 13.36 -30.30 -20.99
CA LEU A 759 14.38 -29.84 -20.04
C LEU A 759 14.41 -30.77 -18.83
N THR A 760 15.60 -31.02 -18.28
CA THR A 760 15.77 -31.70 -16.99
C THR A 760 16.53 -30.84 -15.99
N VAL A 761 16.16 -30.94 -14.72
CA VAL A 761 16.88 -30.35 -13.59
C VAL A 761 17.41 -31.46 -12.70
N ASP A 762 18.73 -31.55 -12.62
CA ASP A 762 19.49 -32.54 -11.86
C ASP A 762 20.26 -31.84 -10.73
N PHE A 763 20.25 -32.41 -9.53
CA PHE A 763 21.08 -31.95 -8.42
C PHE A 763 21.27 -33.02 -7.34
N ARG A 764 22.17 -32.75 -6.40
CA ARG A 764 22.34 -33.55 -5.19
C ARG A 764 21.84 -32.78 -3.97
N ALA A 765 21.24 -33.51 -3.03
CA ALA A 765 20.78 -32.94 -1.77
C ALA A 765 21.05 -33.87 -0.57
N ARG A 766 21.07 -33.28 0.63
CA ARG A 766 21.12 -33.96 1.93
C ARG A 766 20.27 -33.21 2.96
N THR A 767 19.87 -33.89 4.04
CA THR A 767 19.32 -33.21 5.22
C THR A 767 20.41 -32.41 5.95
N TYR A 768 20.00 -31.27 6.53
CA TYR A 768 20.80 -30.44 7.42
C TYR A 768 20.14 -30.42 8.82
N GLY A 769 20.95 -30.52 9.88
CA GLY A 769 20.48 -30.42 11.27
C GLY A 769 19.91 -31.70 11.89
N GLY A 770 19.95 -32.85 11.20
CA GLY A 770 19.58 -34.16 11.78
C GLY A 770 18.81 -35.08 10.81
N THR A 771 17.89 -35.87 11.37
CA THR A 771 17.00 -36.81 10.65
C THR A 771 15.70 -36.19 10.14
N ALA A 772 15.33 -35.00 10.62
CA ALA A 772 14.17 -34.24 10.11
C ALA A 772 14.42 -33.74 8.68
N LYS A 773 13.41 -33.85 7.81
CA LYS A 773 13.51 -33.51 6.39
C LYS A 773 12.85 -32.16 6.11
N SER A 774 13.60 -31.20 5.57
CA SER A 774 13.07 -30.05 4.84
C SER A 774 13.03 -30.40 3.34
N ASN A 775 12.11 -29.79 2.59
CA ASN A 775 11.95 -30.01 1.16
C ASN A 775 12.63 -28.93 0.31
N ILE A 776 12.78 -29.20 -0.98
CA ILE A 776 13.35 -28.29 -1.96
C ILE A 776 12.30 -28.03 -3.03
N THR A 777 11.67 -26.85 -2.97
CA THR A 777 10.78 -26.38 -4.04
C THR A 777 11.62 -25.88 -5.20
N VAL A 778 11.41 -26.45 -6.39
CA VAL A 778 12.07 -26.03 -7.63
C VAL A 778 11.06 -25.33 -8.53
N SER A 779 11.39 -24.13 -9.00
CA SER A 779 10.55 -23.31 -9.87
C SER A 779 11.29 -22.89 -11.13
N ILE A 780 10.53 -22.62 -12.20
CA ILE A 780 11.01 -22.08 -13.47
C ILE A 780 10.37 -20.72 -13.76
N SER A 781 11.12 -19.84 -14.39
CA SER A 781 10.65 -18.56 -14.95
C SER A 781 11.06 -18.48 -16.41
N GLY A 782 10.15 -18.04 -17.29
CA GLY A 782 10.42 -17.76 -18.70
C GLY A 782 10.69 -16.29 -19.00
N ASP A 783 10.64 -15.44 -17.98
CA ASP A 783 10.72 -13.98 -18.02
C ASP A 783 11.82 -13.45 -17.09
N ASN A 784 12.98 -14.11 -17.09
CA ASN A 784 14.18 -13.71 -16.35
C ASN A 784 14.01 -13.54 -14.82
N GLY A 785 12.98 -14.16 -14.23
CA GLY A 785 12.73 -14.20 -12.79
C GLY A 785 11.62 -13.29 -12.29
N GLU A 786 10.80 -12.71 -13.17
CA GLU A 786 9.63 -11.90 -12.79
C GLU A 786 8.48 -12.79 -12.29
N ASN A 787 8.10 -13.83 -13.06
CA ASN A 787 7.06 -14.78 -12.67
C ASN A 787 7.61 -16.19 -12.53
N TRP A 788 7.15 -16.92 -11.50
CA TRP A 788 7.68 -18.25 -11.16
C TRP A 788 6.59 -19.32 -11.13
N THR A 789 6.84 -20.43 -11.81
CA THR A 789 5.99 -21.63 -11.80
C THR A 789 6.72 -22.78 -11.12
N VAL A 790 6.09 -23.47 -10.17
CA VAL A 790 6.69 -24.65 -9.51
C VAL A 790 6.72 -25.84 -10.48
N ILE A 791 7.89 -26.42 -10.69
CA ILE A 791 8.08 -27.61 -11.55
C ILE A 791 8.27 -28.90 -10.73
N GLY A 792 8.53 -28.80 -9.43
CA GLY A 792 8.58 -29.95 -8.54
C GLY A 792 9.00 -29.61 -7.12
N ILE A 793 8.70 -30.53 -6.19
CA ILE A 793 9.14 -30.48 -4.79
C ILE A 793 9.95 -31.74 -4.51
N MET A 794 11.19 -31.57 -4.08
CA MET A 794 12.15 -32.66 -3.89
C MET A 794 12.47 -32.89 -2.41
N TYR A 795 12.71 -34.14 -2.04
CA TYR A 795 13.05 -34.52 -0.67
C TYR A 795 14.48 -35.09 -0.63
N PRO A 796 15.36 -34.58 0.24
CA PRO A 796 16.68 -35.17 0.42
C PRO A 796 16.59 -36.57 1.06
N PRO A 797 17.62 -37.42 0.85
CA PRO A 797 17.71 -38.71 1.49
C PRO A 797 17.80 -38.58 3.02
N SER A 798 17.27 -39.55 3.75
CA SER A 798 17.43 -39.62 5.21
C SER A 798 18.89 -39.90 5.59
N GLY A 799 19.42 -39.17 6.57
CA GLY A 799 20.70 -39.50 7.21
C GLY A 799 21.91 -38.67 6.77
N SER A 800 21.73 -37.38 6.45
CA SER A 800 22.85 -36.44 6.25
C SER A 800 23.85 -36.80 5.13
N THR A 801 23.54 -37.75 4.26
CA THR A 801 24.42 -38.15 3.15
C THR A 801 24.00 -37.41 1.88
N MET A 802 24.97 -36.79 1.19
CA MET A 802 24.73 -36.11 -0.08
C MET A 802 24.44 -37.13 -1.18
N ALA A 803 23.22 -37.15 -1.73
CA ALA A 803 22.86 -38.05 -2.82
C ALA A 803 22.09 -37.31 -3.92
N THR A 804 22.10 -37.90 -5.12
CA THR A 804 21.31 -37.41 -6.25
C THR A 804 19.82 -37.53 -5.93
N VAL A 805 19.07 -36.43 -6.09
CA VAL A 805 17.60 -36.47 -6.00
C VAL A 805 17.01 -36.87 -7.35
N PRO A 806 15.77 -37.39 -7.42
CA PRO A 806 15.14 -37.70 -8.70
C PRO A 806 15.16 -36.50 -9.66
N THR A 807 15.50 -36.76 -10.92
CA THR A 807 15.53 -35.74 -11.97
C THR A 807 14.13 -35.17 -12.18
N LEU A 808 14.01 -33.83 -12.17
CA LEU A 808 12.78 -33.16 -12.58
C LEU A 808 12.80 -32.94 -14.09
N THR A 809 11.70 -33.26 -14.77
CA THR A 809 11.55 -33.04 -16.21
C THR A 809 10.49 -31.99 -16.46
N ASN A 810 10.75 -31.03 -17.34
CA ASN A 810 9.79 -30.03 -17.78
C ASN A 810 9.66 -30.01 -19.30
N THR A 811 8.42 -30.14 -19.78
CA THR A 811 8.05 -30.02 -21.21
C THR A 811 7.09 -28.86 -21.47
N ALA A 812 6.58 -28.18 -20.43
CA ALA A 812 5.51 -27.19 -20.56
C ALA A 812 6.03 -25.74 -20.64
N ASN A 813 7.18 -25.42 -20.03
CA ASN A 813 7.73 -24.07 -20.00
C ASN A 813 9.02 -23.97 -20.85
N LEU A 814 8.88 -24.14 -22.16
CA LEU A 814 9.96 -24.09 -23.16
C LEU A 814 9.68 -22.97 -24.19
N GLY A 815 10.69 -22.64 -25.00
CA GLY A 815 10.55 -21.60 -26.04
C GLY A 815 10.87 -20.17 -25.58
N TYR A 816 11.37 -19.99 -24.36
CA TYR A 816 11.69 -18.68 -23.79
C TYR A 816 13.18 -18.37 -23.96
N SER A 817 13.50 -17.15 -24.41
CA SER A 817 14.88 -16.69 -24.61
C SER A 817 15.60 -16.35 -23.30
N GLN A 818 14.85 -16.13 -22.20
CA GLN A 818 15.39 -15.78 -20.88
C GLN A 818 14.77 -16.64 -19.77
N THR A 819 15.21 -17.88 -19.68
CA THR A 819 14.76 -18.86 -18.68
C THR A 819 15.66 -18.85 -17.44
N ARG A 820 15.08 -19.06 -16.25
CA ARG A 820 15.82 -19.33 -14.99
C ARG A 820 15.18 -20.47 -14.18
N ILE A 821 16.00 -21.19 -13.41
CA ILE A 821 15.57 -22.14 -12.38
C ILE A 821 15.85 -21.58 -10.99
N ARG A 822 14.96 -21.83 -10.03
CA ARG A 822 15.07 -21.42 -8.63
C ARG A 822 14.87 -22.60 -7.70
N TRP A 823 15.72 -22.76 -6.69
CA TRP A 823 15.62 -23.78 -5.64
C TRP A 823 15.40 -23.09 -4.29
N GLN A 824 14.37 -23.51 -3.54
CA GLN A 824 13.98 -22.91 -2.25
C GLN A 824 13.72 -23.97 -1.19
N ALA A 825 14.09 -23.68 0.06
CA ALA A 825 13.83 -24.53 1.21
C ALA A 825 12.78 -23.87 2.12
N LEU A 826 11.55 -23.75 1.61
CA LEU A 826 10.49 -22.92 2.20
C LEU A 826 10.05 -23.39 3.59
N ASP A 827 10.32 -24.65 3.95
CA ASP A 827 10.02 -25.25 5.25
C ASP A 827 11.26 -25.36 6.17
N ALA A 828 12.38 -24.75 5.79
CA ALA A 828 13.59 -24.76 6.60
C ALA A 828 13.46 -23.83 7.83
N SER A 829 13.95 -24.30 8.96
CA SER A 829 14.08 -23.56 10.23
C SER A 829 15.52 -23.72 10.72
N GLY A 830 16.06 -22.81 11.54
CA GLY A 830 17.50 -22.77 11.84
C GLY A 830 18.17 -24.09 12.28
N GLY A 831 17.40 -25.08 12.77
CA GLY A 831 17.86 -26.44 13.10
C GLY A 831 17.45 -27.56 12.11
N VAL A 832 16.66 -27.30 11.08
CA VAL A 832 16.21 -28.26 10.04
C VAL A 832 16.29 -27.59 8.68
N GLY A 833 17.09 -28.13 7.76
CA GLY A 833 17.22 -27.57 6.43
C GLY A 833 17.76 -28.57 5.41
N VAL A 834 18.28 -28.05 4.30
CA VAL A 834 18.82 -28.85 3.21
C VAL A 834 20.22 -28.38 2.81
N GLY A 835 21.07 -29.33 2.48
CA GLY A 835 22.32 -29.07 1.77
C GLY A 835 22.15 -29.43 0.30
N VAL A 836 22.61 -28.58 -0.63
CA VAL A 836 22.52 -28.82 -2.08
C VAL A 836 23.87 -28.66 -2.77
N SER A 837 24.12 -29.48 -3.79
CA SER A 837 25.30 -29.38 -4.66
C SER A 837 24.99 -29.85 -6.08
N ASN A 838 25.92 -29.59 -7.01
CA ASN A 838 25.87 -30.08 -8.40
C ASN A 838 24.57 -29.73 -9.14
N LEU A 839 24.18 -28.45 -9.13
CA LEU A 839 22.99 -27.96 -9.82
C LEU A 839 23.26 -28.01 -11.33
N VAL A 840 22.46 -28.77 -12.08
CA VAL A 840 22.60 -28.90 -13.54
C VAL A 840 21.23 -28.85 -14.19
N VAL A 841 21.12 -28.03 -15.22
CA VAL A 841 19.95 -27.93 -16.10
C VAL A 841 20.38 -28.38 -17.49
N LYS A 842 19.64 -29.31 -18.09
CA LYS A 842 19.91 -29.84 -19.43
C LYS A 842 18.68 -29.69 -20.31
N GLY A 843 18.89 -29.49 -21.60
CA GLY A 843 17.82 -29.45 -22.59
C GLY A 843 18.09 -30.43 -23.72
N TRP A 844 17.04 -30.95 -24.34
CA TRP A 844 17.15 -31.74 -25.56
C TRP A 844 16.55 -30.99 -26.74
N SER A 845 17.36 -30.75 -27.77
CA SER A 845 16.87 -30.25 -29.05
C SER A 845 16.55 -31.42 -29.97
N GLY A 846 15.61 -31.23 -30.91
CA GLY A 846 15.35 -32.22 -31.95
C GLY A 846 16.64 -32.52 -32.72
N GLY A 847 17.09 -33.77 -32.69
CA GLY A 847 18.25 -34.20 -33.45
C GLY A 847 17.86 -34.36 -34.91
N GLY A 848 18.15 -33.37 -35.73
CA GLY A 848 18.28 -33.57 -37.17
C GLY A 848 19.73 -33.29 -37.53
N SER A 849 20.41 -34.19 -38.22
CA SER A 849 21.67 -33.83 -38.87
C SER A 849 21.37 -32.63 -39.77
N PRO A 850 22.05 -31.49 -39.62
CA PRO A 850 21.63 -30.30 -40.35
C PRO A 850 21.71 -30.52 -41.86
N SER A 851 20.64 -30.20 -42.59
CA SER A 851 20.57 -30.39 -44.04
C SER A 851 21.09 -29.14 -44.75
N TYR A 852 22.38 -28.85 -44.59
CA TYR A 852 23.03 -27.72 -45.24
C TYR A 852 23.65 -28.12 -46.57
N VAL A 853 23.66 -27.19 -47.52
CA VAL A 853 24.56 -27.25 -48.67
C VAL A 853 25.99 -27.25 -48.14
N GLN A 854 26.85 -28.13 -48.68
CA GLN A 854 28.22 -28.32 -48.20
C GLN A 854 28.97 -26.98 -48.15
N GLY A 855 29.50 -26.62 -46.98
CA GLY A 855 30.25 -25.35 -46.80
C GLY A 855 29.39 -24.10 -46.57
N TYR A 856 28.07 -24.25 -46.47
CA TYR A 856 27.10 -23.18 -46.19
C TYR A 856 26.36 -23.38 -44.86
N SER A 857 26.96 -24.10 -43.91
CA SER A 857 26.55 -24.07 -42.51
C SER A 857 27.33 -22.98 -41.79
N ASN A 858 26.66 -21.97 -41.25
CA ASN A 858 27.25 -20.87 -40.50
C ASN A 858 28.43 -20.20 -41.26
N ARG A 859 28.28 -20.01 -42.57
CA ARG A 859 29.36 -19.51 -43.43
C ARG A 859 29.64 -18.04 -43.14
N THR A 860 30.87 -17.69 -42.81
CA THR A 860 31.29 -16.30 -42.61
C THR A 860 31.23 -15.51 -43.92
N VAL A 861 30.55 -14.36 -43.88
CA VAL A 861 30.45 -13.42 -45.01
C VAL A 861 30.79 -12.02 -44.54
N ALA A 862 31.70 -11.33 -45.24
CA ALA A 862 32.16 -9.99 -44.87
C ALA A 862 31.23 -8.86 -45.34
N GLY A 863 30.49 -9.09 -46.43
CA GLY A 863 29.55 -8.13 -47.02
C GLY A 863 28.08 -8.53 -46.81
N THR A 864 27.20 -7.88 -47.55
CA THR A 864 25.75 -8.14 -47.57
C THR A 864 25.32 -9.09 -48.69
N SER A 865 26.26 -9.80 -49.32
CA SER A 865 25.96 -10.82 -50.33
C SER A 865 27.03 -11.90 -50.38
N GLN A 866 26.66 -13.08 -50.89
CA GLN A 866 27.52 -14.25 -51.03
C GLN A 866 27.03 -15.15 -52.18
N GLY A 867 27.95 -15.52 -53.08
CA GLY A 867 27.70 -16.56 -54.07
C GLY A 867 27.57 -17.95 -53.42
N VAL A 868 26.53 -18.68 -53.81
CA VAL A 868 26.18 -20.03 -53.38
C VAL A 868 26.35 -20.96 -54.57
N THR A 869 27.34 -21.85 -54.53
CA THR A 869 27.71 -22.73 -55.65
C THR A 869 27.63 -24.21 -55.28
N GLY A 870 27.71 -25.10 -56.28
CA GLY A 870 27.69 -26.56 -56.08
C GLY A 870 26.28 -27.12 -55.92
N LEU A 871 25.30 -26.46 -56.54
CA LEU A 871 23.89 -26.81 -56.44
C LEU A 871 23.48 -27.76 -57.56
N VAL A 872 22.50 -28.60 -57.27
CA VAL A 872 21.80 -29.41 -58.26
C VAL A 872 20.74 -28.55 -58.95
N ALA A 873 20.62 -28.66 -60.28
CA ALA A 873 19.60 -28.03 -61.10
C ALA A 873 18.16 -28.41 -60.67
N GLU A 874 17.17 -27.57 -60.99
CA GLU A 874 15.74 -27.79 -60.71
C GLU A 874 15.45 -28.14 -59.23
N THR A 875 16.26 -27.58 -58.33
CA THR A 875 16.18 -27.84 -56.89
C THR A 875 15.97 -26.54 -56.14
N ILE A 876 15.02 -26.53 -55.20
CA ILE A 876 14.75 -25.42 -54.28
C ILE A 876 15.76 -25.47 -53.13
N TYR A 877 16.44 -24.36 -52.90
CA TYR A 877 17.30 -24.14 -51.74
C TYR A 877 16.74 -23.01 -50.87
N TYR A 878 16.94 -23.14 -49.57
CA TYR A 878 16.51 -22.20 -48.55
C TYR A 878 17.73 -21.59 -47.90
N PHE A 879 17.68 -20.30 -47.58
CA PHE A 879 18.80 -19.59 -46.99
C PHE A 879 18.36 -18.49 -46.03
N ARG A 880 19.19 -18.25 -45.02
CA ARG A 880 18.98 -17.21 -43.99
C ARG A 880 20.33 -16.64 -43.58
N ALA A 881 20.33 -15.38 -43.14
CA ALA A 881 21.55 -14.72 -42.69
C ALA A 881 21.36 -14.16 -41.28
N ARG A 882 22.44 -14.16 -40.48
CA ARG A 882 22.49 -13.44 -39.20
C ARG A 882 23.67 -12.49 -39.17
N ALA A 883 23.45 -11.31 -38.62
CA ALA A 883 24.50 -10.33 -38.41
C ALA A 883 25.37 -10.73 -37.21
N VAL A 884 26.65 -10.42 -37.25
CA VAL A 884 27.63 -10.73 -36.21
C VAL A 884 28.38 -9.47 -35.83
N ASN A 885 28.67 -9.30 -34.55
CA ASN A 885 29.65 -8.34 -34.06
C ASN A 885 30.60 -8.99 -33.04
N GLY A 886 31.45 -8.20 -32.40
CA GLY A 886 32.42 -8.69 -31.40
C GLY A 886 31.81 -9.40 -30.17
N THR A 887 30.49 -9.34 -29.98
CA THR A 887 29.78 -10.02 -28.86
C THR A 887 29.10 -11.31 -29.25
N GLY A 888 28.91 -11.56 -30.55
CA GLY A 888 28.28 -12.78 -31.04
C GLY A 888 27.40 -12.55 -32.26
N ALA A 889 26.69 -13.61 -32.66
CA ALA A 889 25.74 -13.58 -33.75
C ALA A 889 24.33 -13.22 -33.23
N GLY A 890 23.65 -12.36 -33.97
CA GLY A 890 22.25 -12.03 -33.77
C GLY A 890 21.30 -13.16 -34.17
N PRO A 891 19.98 -12.93 -34.05
CA PRO A 891 18.98 -13.85 -34.58
C PRO A 891 19.08 -13.99 -36.10
N ASP A 892 18.55 -15.10 -36.63
CA ASP A 892 18.45 -15.32 -38.07
C ASP A 892 17.42 -14.37 -38.71
N SER A 893 17.68 -13.97 -39.96
CA SER A 893 16.69 -13.32 -40.83
C SER A 893 15.50 -14.24 -41.07
N PRO A 894 14.40 -13.71 -41.66
CA PRO A 894 13.43 -14.56 -42.34
C PRO A 894 14.14 -15.52 -43.32
N VAL A 895 13.56 -16.71 -43.54
CA VAL A 895 14.09 -17.67 -44.51
C VAL A 895 13.64 -17.25 -45.91
N ALA A 896 14.59 -17.09 -46.84
CA ALA A 896 14.31 -16.95 -48.26
C ALA A 896 14.55 -18.28 -48.99
N SER A 897 13.94 -18.44 -50.16
CA SER A 897 14.12 -19.61 -51.01
C SER A 897 14.40 -19.22 -52.45
N VAL A 898 15.08 -20.10 -53.19
CA VAL A 898 15.36 -19.93 -54.61
C VAL A 898 15.42 -21.29 -55.31
N GLU A 899 14.88 -21.38 -56.53
CA GLU A 899 14.90 -22.58 -57.35
C GLU A 899 15.93 -22.45 -58.48
N THR A 900 16.88 -23.38 -58.54
CA THR A 900 17.91 -23.43 -59.59
C THR A 900 17.33 -23.81 -60.94
N LEU A 901 17.90 -23.30 -62.03
CA LEU A 901 17.38 -23.54 -63.39
C LEU A 901 17.70 -24.97 -63.90
N ALA A 902 17.01 -25.39 -64.95
CA ALA A 902 17.30 -26.61 -65.68
C ALA A 902 18.74 -26.64 -66.24
N ALA A 903 19.35 -27.82 -66.28
CA ALA A 903 20.69 -28.01 -66.84
C ALA A 903 20.73 -27.60 -68.32
N GLY A 904 21.54 -26.58 -68.65
CA GLY A 904 21.65 -26.02 -70.01
C GLY A 904 20.78 -24.79 -70.28
N ALA A 905 19.95 -24.35 -69.33
CA ALA A 905 19.21 -23.10 -69.45
C ALA A 905 20.12 -21.88 -69.19
N SER A 906 20.10 -20.91 -70.09
CA SER A 906 20.83 -19.64 -69.94
C SER A 906 20.04 -18.68 -69.01
N PRO A 907 20.68 -18.01 -68.05
CA PRO A 907 20.04 -17.51 -66.82
C PRO A 907 19.12 -16.28 -66.88
N SER A 908 18.22 -16.02 -67.85
CA SER A 908 17.52 -14.72 -68.01
C SER A 908 18.43 -13.45 -67.96
N PRO A 909 18.09 -12.34 -68.64
CA PRO A 909 18.83 -11.10 -68.44
C PRO A 909 18.56 -10.54 -67.02
N GLN A 910 19.58 -10.03 -66.33
CA GLN A 910 19.37 -9.31 -65.07
C GLN A 910 18.48 -8.08 -65.30
N PRO A 911 17.68 -7.64 -64.32
CA PRO A 911 16.90 -6.42 -64.43
C PRO A 911 17.79 -5.21 -64.76
N ILE A 912 17.33 -4.34 -65.65
CA ILE A 912 18.05 -3.13 -66.05
C ILE A 912 18.20 -2.22 -64.81
N SER A 913 19.44 -1.92 -64.42
CA SER A 913 19.74 -0.93 -63.38
C SER A 913 20.17 0.38 -64.06
N ILE A 914 19.28 1.38 -64.06
CA ILE A 914 19.58 2.71 -64.58
C ILE A 914 20.22 3.54 -63.46
N VAL A 915 21.49 3.88 -63.62
CA VAL A 915 22.24 4.67 -62.61
C VAL A 915 21.83 6.15 -62.62
N SER A 916 21.29 6.64 -63.75
CA SER A 916 20.72 7.99 -63.90
C SER A 916 19.80 8.06 -65.12
N MET A 917 18.65 8.73 -65.02
CA MET A 917 17.73 8.89 -66.15
C MET A 917 18.36 9.81 -67.22
N PRO A 918 18.45 9.39 -68.49
CA PRO A 918 19.02 10.21 -69.55
C PRO A 918 18.11 11.41 -69.89
N THR A 919 18.74 12.54 -70.24
CA THR A 919 18.02 13.74 -70.70
C THR A 919 17.42 13.53 -72.09
N ASN A 920 16.29 14.18 -72.36
CA ASN A 920 15.59 14.07 -73.65
C ASN A 920 16.52 14.42 -74.83
N GLY A 921 16.59 13.56 -75.84
CA GLY A 921 17.46 13.74 -77.02
C GLY A 921 18.90 13.20 -76.88
N THR A 922 19.23 12.43 -75.83
CA THR A 922 20.54 11.77 -75.68
C THR A 922 20.46 10.25 -75.85
N PRO A 923 21.49 9.59 -76.43
CA PRO A 923 21.58 8.13 -76.50
C PRO A 923 21.43 7.46 -75.13
N ILE A 924 20.72 6.35 -75.08
CA ILE A 924 20.53 5.58 -73.85
C ILE A 924 21.64 4.53 -73.76
N SER A 925 22.41 4.57 -72.68
CA SER A 925 23.43 3.57 -72.38
C SER A 925 23.00 2.73 -71.17
N ILE A 926 22.85 1.44 -71.36
CA ILE A 926 22.43 0.48 -70.34
C ILE A 926 23.59 -0.47 -70.07
N GLN A 927 24.08 -0.44 -68.83
CA GLN A 927 25.08 -1.38 -68.36
C GLN A 927 24.38 -2.52 -67.62
N ILE A 928 24.64 -3.76 -68.05
CA ILE A 928 24.12 -4.96 -67.41
C ILE A 928 25.26 -5.88 -67.00
N ASN A 929 25.09 -6.56 -65.87
CA ASN A 929 25.96 -7.69 -65.55
C ASN A 929 25.57 -8.86 -66.44
N THR A 930 26.57 -9.50 -67.04
CA THR A 930 26.35 -10.55 -68.05
C THR A 930 27.10 -11.81 -67.70
N VAL A 931 26.66 -12.92 -68.27
CA VAL A 931 27.33 -14.21 -68.16
C VAL A 931 28.15 -14.46 -69.42
N SER A 932 29.43 -14.78 -69.22
CA SER A 932 30.36 -15.10 -70.32
C SER A 932 29.81 -16.20 -71.20
N GLY A 933 29.90 -16.03 -72.52
CA GLY A 933 29.43 -16.98 -73.53
C GLY A 933 27.96 -16.84 -73.92
N ILE A 934 27.23 -15.88 -73.35
CA ILE A 934 25.83 -15.58 -73.72
C ILE A 934 25.75 -14.28 -74.52
N THR A 935 24.95 -14.29 -75.58
CA THR A 935 24.69 -13.12 -76.41
C THR A 935 23.48 -12.33 -75.88
N TYR A 936 23.64 -11.02 -75.71
CA TYR A 936 22.58 -10.13 -75.24
C TYR A 936 22.26 -9.07 -76.30
N ALA A 937 20.98 -8.72 -76.43
CA ALA A 937 20.52 -7.65 -77.32
C ALA A 937 19.65 -6.65 -76.54
N LEU A 938 19.88 -5.36 -76.79
CA LEU A 938 18.94 -4.32 -76.34
C LEU A 938 17.83 -4.22 -77.37
N GLN A 939 16.58 -4.28 -76.90
CA GLN A 939 15.41 -4.09 -77.73
C GLN A 939 14.56 -2.96 -77.17
N TYR A 940 13.85 -2.25 -78.05
CA TYR A 940 12.85 -1.27 -77.66
C TYR A 940 11.49 -1.55 -78.28
N THR A 941 10.46 -1.00 -77.66
CA THR A 941 9.12 -0.83 -78.22
C THR A 941 8.64 0.59 -77.93
N LEU A 942 7.73 1.11 -78.75
CA LEU A 942 7.03 2.37 -78.49
C LEU A 942 5.72 2.14 -77.71
N ASP A 943 5.29 0.88 -77.57
CA ASP A 943 4.07 0.48 -76.89
C ASP A 943 4.34 -0.76 -76.03
N LEU A 944 4.21 -0.62 -74.71
CA LEU A 944 4.42 -1.67 -73.72
C LEU A 944 3.44 -2.85 -73.86
N ILE A 945 2.33 -2.65 -74.59
CA ILE A 945 1.28 -3.64 -74.80
C ILE A 945 1.48 -4.38 -76.15
N ALA A 946 2.33 -3.88 -77.03
CA ALA A 946 2.63 -4.51 -78.32
C ALA A 946 3.63 -5.67 -78.17
N THR A 947 3.45 -6.74 -78.95
CA THR A 947 4.33 -7.93 -78.92
C THR A 947 5.60 -7.79 -79.76
N ASN A 948 5.70 -6.75 -80.58
CA ASN A 948 6.81 -6.56 -81.52
C ASN A 948 7.87 -5.65 -80.91
N TRP A 949 9.07 -6.19 -80.71
CA TRP A 949 10.22 -5.47 -80.17
C TRP A 949 11.29 -5.31 -81.25
N VAL A 950 11.84 -4.12 -81.36
CA VAL A 950 12.88 -3.78 -82.34
C VAL A 950 14.23 -3.89 -81.66
N THR A 951 15.13 -4.70 -82.21
CA THR A 951 16.52 -4.79 -81.75
C THR A 951 17.28 -3.54 -82.15
N VAL A 952 17.94 -2.91 -81.17
CA VAL A 952 18.64 -1.63 -81.30
C VAL A 952 19.96 -1.77 -82.08
N GLU A 953 20.74 -2.82 -81.80
CA GLU A 953 22.06 -3.14 -82.40
C GLU A 953 22.27 -4.67 -82.53
N PRO A 954 23.26 -5.14 -83.34
CA PRO A 954 23.58 -6.57 -83.42
C PRO A 954 23.84 -7.16 -82.03
N PRO A 955 23.26 -8.34 -81.71
CA PRO A 955 23.44 -8.97 -80.41
C PRO A 955 24.92 -9.14 -80.04
N GLN A 956 25.30 -8.76 -78.83
CA GLN A 956 26.69 -8.72 -78.36
C GLN A 956 27.00 -9.95 -77.49
N LEU A 957 28.05 -10.70 -77.84
CA LEU A 957 28.53 -11.83 -77.05
C LEU A 957 29.26 -11.31 -75.80
N SER A 958 28.79 -11.70 -74.62
CA SER A 958 29.46 -11.35 -73.37
C SER A 958 30.68 -12.23 -73.10
N VAL A 959 31.72 -11.64 -72.51
CA VAL A 959 32.91 -12.32 -71.97
C VAL A 959 32.95 -12.36 -70.43
N GLY A 960 31.84 -12.01 -69.76
CA GLY A 960 31.69 -12.11 -68.29
C GLY A 960 31.88 -10.81 -67.50
N ASP A 961 32.19 -9.70 -68.16
CA ASP A 961 32.24 -8.36 -67.57
C ASP A 961 30.90 -7.62 -67.77
N PRO A 962 30.63 -6.51 -67.05
CA PRO A 962 29.46 -5.67 -67.33
C PRO A 962 29.46 -5.22 -68.80
N LEU A 963 28.38 -5.54 -69.51
CA LEU A 963 28.21 -5.24 -70.92
C LEU A 963 27.44 -3.92 -71.06
N LEU A 964 27.98 -3.00 -71.88
CA LEU A 964 27.32 -1.75 -72.24
C LEU A 964 26.54 -1.95 -73.54
N LEU A 965 25.23 -1.74 -73.48
CA LEU A 965 24.34 -1.75 -74.66
C LEU A 965 23.77 -0.34 -74.87
N GLN A 966 23.81 0.16 -76.09
CA GLN A 966 23.45 1.54 -76.39
C GLN A 966 22.33 1.64 -77.44
N ASP A 967 21.35 2.52 -77.21
CA ASP A 967 20.47 3.05 -78.26
C ASP A 967 20.94 4.44 -78.66
N ALA A 968 21.55 4.53 -79.85
CA ALA A 968 22.02 5.78 -80.44
C ALA A 968 20.89 6.64 -81.04
N ASP A 969 19.71 6.07 -81.26
CA ASP A 969 18.56 6.78 -81.82
C ASP A 969 17.78 7.53 -80.72
N ALA A 970 18.01 8.83 -80.67
CA ALA A 970 17.37 9.74 -79.72
C ALA A 970 16.10 10.44 -80.25
N THR A 971 15.51 9.96 -81.36
CA THR A 971 14.46 10.69 -82.10
C THR A 971 13.02 10.49 -81.59
N ALA A 972 12.77 9.52 -80.70
CA ALA A 972 11.43 9.21 -80.19
C ALA A 972 11.14 9.83 -78.82
N THR A 973 9.90 10.29 -78.61
CA THR A 973 9.47 10.94 -77.35
C THR A 973 9.22 9.96 -76.19
N GLN A 974 9.00 8.66 -76.46
CA GLN A 974 8.92 7.61 -75.45
C GLN A 974 9.28 6.24 -76.03
N LYS A 975 10.30 5.58 -75.46
CA LYS A 975 10.72 4.20 -75.79
C LYS A 975 10.74 3.38 -74.50
N PHE A 976 10.29 2.13 -74.57
CA PHE A 976 10.41 1.15 -73.51
C PHE A 976 11.47 0.14 -73.90
N TYR A 977 12.39 -0.16 -72.99
CA TYR A 977 13.54 -1.02 -73.27
C TYR A 977 13.46 -2.34 -72.51
N ARG A 978 13.93 -3.40 -73.17
CA ARG A 978 14.24 -4.67 -72.52
C ARG A 978 15.57 -5.19 -73.02
N VAL A 979 16.24 -5.98 -72.20
CA VAL A 979 17.33 -6.83 -72.66
C VAL A 979 16.73 -8.18 -73.02
N ALA A 980 17.06 -8.67 -74.21
CA ALA A 980 16.63 -9.97 -74.70
C ALA A 980 17.83 -10.87 -74.97
N LYS A 981 17.58 -12.18 -74.96
CA LYS A 981 18.49 -13.21 -75.48
C LYS A 981 17.93 -13.64 -76.83
N PRO A 982 18.54 -13.23 -77.95
CA PRO A 982 18.19 -13.82 -79.23
C PRO A 982 18.70 -15.27 -79.25
N ASP A 983 17.85 -16.18 -79.71
CA ASP A 983 18.17 -17.61 -79.84
C ASP A 983 19.38 -17.89 -80.73
#